data_AF-A0A535BRN8-F1
#
_entry.id   AF-A0A535BRN8-F1
#
_cell.length_a   1.000
_cell.length_b   1.000
_cell.length_c   1.000
_cell.angle_alpha   90.00
_cell.angle_beta   90.00
_cell.angle_gamma   90.00
#
_symmetry.space_group_name_H-M   'P 1'
#
loop_
_entity.id
_entity.type
_entity.pdbx_description
1 polymer ?
#
loop_
_entity_poly.entity_id
_entity_poly.type
_entity_poly.pdbx_seq_one_letter_code
_entity_poly.pdbx_strand_id
1 'polypeptide(L)'
;AMVEAGASFASSRHEGGAITMTDAFGRATGEVAACSVHQGPGLTNTMTGLTEAVKSHTPLLLLAAETAAGATRSNFRIDQGALVTSIGAGVARLREPATALDDAALALQRATDERRPIVLMLPLDVQGAECSWGTLPPVQPAAQPRQPPAAGVRKVADLLGASQRPIVIGGRGALGAGAREAIEELADTTGALLATSAVAGGLFAGNPWSIGITGGFATPLAAELVSSADLLLSFGATLNMWSTRHGRLVGPDAVVVQVDFDPEAIGSHLHADAGIVGDSAATARALTRELDRRHQRREGWRSKDLAERIARGGWWQQPFEEATARDGIDPRTLSIALDELLPASRTLVVDSGHFMGWPPMYMATRTLDCRRPRRWRAPDVAAGARDGGQARPQPPGRRLQRRRLRGRGPPFRASRQANGHRPLPGHGLRRHCPRLWARGTHGPKTRGPGAGSGVAWGRPPQGAPDRRQNHPNRGRRMAPGGLQGSLTTKMTTTVNALSAFDHVTEGGARELRCAELAYEAAAQFPGLLPTRAEIDDERTHRQKDKRGLEIRQGEFFAHLLADPTRGHQLMGAMGRPLQKSMDRLRDFQQNGYTDLGTAELERRGRIGWITLKNLNSLNAEDDASTKNLEIAVDLVLLDPQIEAGVLRGAPMTHPRHLGRRIFGSGINLTDLYHGKISFIEFMLARELGCVSKMYRGLSPEDPSMGDLEEGRMEKPFLAAVEAWAIGGACQWLLVMDLVVAEKNSYFSLPARNEGIIPGCAPLRLPRFIGERAARQALFLSRVFRADSAEGRMLADQVLDSDEIESTVRRLAEELTAPGRTSLIANRRAVRIASEPLDLFRRYMASYAAEQARCLYSPALIDNLERNWVARSPQLPIERGIGT
;
A
#
# COMPACT_ATOMS: atom_id res chain seq x y z
N ALA A 1 15.35 19.25 28.57
CA ALA A 1 16.37 18.24 28.89
C ALA A 1 17.20 17.85 27.66
N MET A 2 17.03 16.66 27.06
CA MET A 2 17.99 16.04 26.12
C MET A 2 18.51 16.95 24.99
N VAL A 3 17.64 17.69 24.29
CA VAL A 3 18.04 18.56 23.16
C VAL A 3 18.85 19.78 23.63
N GLU A 4 18.56 20.30 24.83
CA GLU A 4 19.31 21.42 25.44
C GLU A 4 20.68 20.94 25.95
N ALA A 5 20.79 19.67 26.34
CA ALA A 5 22.05 18.98 26.59
C ALA A 5 22.81 18.56 25.30
N GLY A 6 22.35 19.00 24.12
CA GLY A 6 23.04 18.81 22.84
C GLY A 6 22.65 17.56 22.04
N ALA A 7 21.73 16.72 22.52
CA ALA A 7 21.29 15.54 21.78
C ALA A 7 20.50 15.91 20.52
N SER A 8 20.80 15.26 19.39
CA SER A 8 20.00 15.39 18.17
C SER A 8 18.72 14.58 18.27
N PHE A 9 17.56 15.24 18.09
CA PHE A 9 16.25 14.61 18.18
C PHE A 9 15.61 14.41 16.81
N ALA A 10 15.04 13.22 16.59
CA ALA A 10 14.21 12.88 15.45
C ALA A 10 12.90 12.23 15.93
N SER A 11 11.76 12.66 15.41
CA SER A 11 10.45 12.10 15.76
C SER A 11 9.97 11.08 14.74
N SER A 12 9.50 9.93 15.22
CA SER A 12 8.77 8.95 14.43
C SER A 12 7.26 9.26 14.39
N ARG A 13 6.52 8.56 13.52
CA ARG A 13 5.05 8.48 13.54
C ARG A 13 4.51 7.21 14.21
N HIS A 14 5.38 6.26 14.55
CA HIS A 14 5.05 5.01 15.25
C HIS A 14 6.29 4.48 15.98
N GLU A 15 6.15 3.90 17.17
CA GLU A 15 7.27 3.49 18.02
C GLU A 15 8.08 2.34 17.38
N GLY A 16 7.43 1.41 16.68
CA GLY A 16 8.10 0.39 15.87
C GLY A 16 9.00 0.98 14.77
N GLY A 17 8.63 2.14 14.22
CA GLY A 17 9.49 2.91 13.31
C GLY A 17 10.64 3.62 14.05
N ALA A 18 10.40 4.10 15.27
CA ALA A 18 11.43 4.75 16.08
C ALA A 18 12.56 3.78 16.44
N ILE A 19 12.23 2.63 17.01
CA ILE A 19 13.23 1.62 17.41
C ILE A 19 14.01 1.07 16.20
N THR A 20 13.35 0.91 15.05
CA THR A 20 14.00 0.44 13.81
C THR A 20 14.95 1.50 13.23
N MET A 21 14.67 2.80 13.38
CA MET A 21 15.64 3.86 13.06
C MET A 21 16.84 3.84 14.02
N THR A 22 16.62 3.64 15.32
CA THR A 22 17.68 3.53 16.34
C THR A 22 18.61 2.35 16.04
N ASP A 23 18.05 1.19 15.73
CA ASP A 23 18.76 -0.03 15.32
C ASP A 23 19.54 0.18 14.02
N ALA A 24 18.91 0.69 12.96
CA ALA A 24 19.58 1.00 11.69
C ALA A 24 20.74 2.02 11.85
N PHE A 25 20.58 3.03 12.71
CA PHE A 25 21.65 3.97 13.04
C PHE A 25 22.82 3.29 13.76
N GLY A 26 22.54 2.49 14.79
CA GLY A 26 23.57 1.78 15.56
C GLY A 26 24.38 0.81 14.70
N ARG A 27 23.71 0.04 13.82
CA ARG A 27 24.37 -0.83 12.84
C ARG A 27 25.23 -0.06 11.84
N ALA A 28 24.83 1.15 11.44
CA ALA A 28 25.51 1.93 10.41
C ALA A 28 26.66 2.80 10.94
N THR A 29 26.63 3.20 12.22
CA THR A 29 27.65 4.08 12.83
C THR A 29 28.59 3.34 13.80
N GLY A 30 28.10 2.29 14.45
CA GLY A 30 28.74 1.69 15.62
C GLY A 30 28.53 2.49 16.92
N GLU A 31 27.73 3.55 16.90
CA GLU A 31 27.40 4.39 18.06
C GLU A 31 26.11 3.92 18.75
N VAL A 32 26.08 3.93 20.09
CA VAL A 32 24.86 3.60 20.85
C VAL A 32 23.85 4.74 20.73
N ALA A 33 22.68 4.46 20.15
CA ALA A 33 21.57 5.41 20.08
C ALA A 33 20.45 5.09 21.08
N ALA A 34 19.67 6.12 21.43
CA ALA A 34 18.53 6.01 22.33
C ALA A 34 17.20 6.22 21.59
N CYS A 35 16.25 5.30 21.79
CA CYS A 35 14.84 5.46 21.48
C CYS A 35 14.09 5.88 22.76
N SER A 36 13.01 6.64 22.66
CA SER A 36 12.18 7.04 23.81
C SER A 36 10.70 6.87 23.50
N VAL A 37 9.97 6.20 24.39
CA VAL A 37 8.56 5.78 24.17
C VAL A 37 7.71 5.93 25.44
N HIS A 38 6.39 6.02 25.23
CA HIS A 38 5.43 6.07 26.33
C HIS A 38 5.26 4.70 27.04
N GLN A 39 4.64 4.72 28.22
CA GLN A 39 4.24 3.52 28.95
C GLN A 39 3.21 2.69 28.18
N GLY A 40 3.08 1.41 28.54
CA GLY A 40 2.10 0.48 27.98
C GLY A 40 2.23 0.35 26.46
N PRO A 41 1.26 0.87 25.67
CA PRO A 41 1.30 0.81 24.20
C PRO A 41 2.60 1.31 23.58
N GLY A 42 3.24 2.33 24.15
CA GLY A 42 4.49 2.87 23.59
C GLY A 42 5.64 1.84 23.61
N LEU A 43 5.75 1.02 24.65
CA LEU A 43 6.67 -0.12 24.67
C LEU A 43 6.20 -1.24 23.75
N THR A 44 4.93 -1.67 23.82
CA THR A 44 4.45 -2.81 23.02
C THR A 44 4.56 -2.57 21.52
N ASN A 45 4.39 -1.33 21.06
CA ASN A 45 4.55 -0.93 19.66
C ASN A 45 6.01 -1.03 19.15
N THR A 46 7.02 -1.14 20.03
CA THR A 46 8.42 -1.37 19.63
C THR A 46 8.74 -2.84 19.39
N MET A 47 7.97 -3.78 19.92
CA MET A 47 8.44 -5.15 20.18
C MET A 47 9.01 -5.87 18.94
N THR A 48 8.40 -5.71 17.77
CA THR A 48 8.90 -6.29 16.50
C THR A 48 10.30 -5.78 16.15
N GLY A 49 10.49 -4.45 16.08
CA GLY A 49 11.79 -3.86 15.75
C GLY A 49 12.83 -4.03 16.85
N LEU A 50 12.40 -4.04 18.11
CA LEU A 50 13.26 -4.37 19.25
C LEU A 50 13.77 -5.82 19.18
N THR A 51 12.92 -6.77 18.76
CA THR A 51 13.30 -8.18 18.55
C THR A 51 14.31 -8.33 17.40
N GLU A 52 14.14 -7.60 16.29
CA GLU A 52 15.13 -7.59 15.20
C GLU A 52 16.47 -6.97 15.61
N ALA A 53 16.47 -5.99 16.51
CA ALA A 53 17.68 -5.42 17.10
C ALA A 53 18.40 -6.40 18.06
N VAL A 54 17.65 -7.19 18.87
CA VAL A 54 18.22 -8.28 19.69
C VAL A 54 18.83 -9.36 18.80
N LYS A 55 18.09 -9.84 17.79
CA LYS A 55 18.56 -10.80 16.76
C LYS A 55 19.70 -10.24 15.89
N SER A 56 20.05 -8.97 16.08
CA SER A 56 21.17 -8.28 15.43
C SER A 56 22.29 -7.87 16.37
N HIS A 57 22.19 -8.20 17.66
CA HIS A 57 23.18 -7.86 18.69
C HIS A 57 23.56 -6.37 18.66
N THR A 58 22.55 -5.51 18.43
CA THR A 58 22.77 -4.07 18.25
C THR A 58 22.76 -3.35 19.60
N PRO A 59 23.86 -2.69 20.00
CA PRO A 59 23.91 -1.86 21.20
C PRO A 59 22.97 -0.65 21.05
N LEU A 60 21.88 -0.63 21.81
CA LEU A 60 20.96 0.52 21.86
C LEU A 60 20.28 0.62 23.22
N LEU A 61 19.77 1.82 23.54
CA LEU A 61 18.90 2.07 24.67
C LEU A 61 17.47 2.31 24.22
N LEU A 62 16.50 1.67 24.89
CA LEU A 62 15.10 2.03 24.81
C LEU A 62 14.65 2.60 26.16
N LEU A 63 14.39 3.90 26.18
CA LEU A 63 13.86 4.63 27.32
C LEU A 63 12.33 4.47 27.34
N ALA A 64 11.83 3.56 28.18
CA ALA A 64 10.40 3.26 28.27
C ALA A 64 9.83 3.86 29.56
N ALA A 65 8.83 4.74 29.45
CA ALA A 65 8.12 5.20 30.64
C ALA A 65 7.36 4.03 31.30
N GLU A 66 7.27 4.03 32.63
CA GLU A 66 6.61 2.98 33.39
C GLU A 66 5.58 3.57 34.37
N THR A 67 4.45 2.89 34.51
CA THR A 67 3.40 3.28 35.45
C THR A 67 3.95 3.31 36.88
N ALA A 68 3.78 4.45 37.56
CA ALA A 68 4.15 4.66 38.96
C ALA A 68 3.69 3.51 39.87
N ALA A 69 4.50 3.14 40.87
CA ALA A 69 4.36 1.88 41.59
C ALA A 69 2.97 1.67 42.20
N GLY A 70 2.41 2.72 42.81
CA GLY A 70 1.07 2.74 43.43
C GLY A 70 -0.11 2.78 42.45
N ALA A 71 0.11 3.09 41.16
CA ALA A 71 -0.95 3.17 40.16
C ALA A 71 -1.35 1.78 39.61
N THR A 72 -1.71 0.87 40.51
CA THR A 72 -1.98 -0.56 40.24
C THR A 72 -3.14 -0.80 39.27
N ARG A 73 -4.09 0.14 39.15
CA ARG A 73 -5.24 0.10 38.23
C ARG A 73 -5.08 0.94 36.96
N SER A 74 -3.85 1.36 36.62
CA SER A 74 -3.58 2.10 35.37
C SER A 74 -3.85 1.23 34.14
N ASN A 75 -4.58 1.77 33.16
CA ASN A 75 -4.81 1.12 31.85
C ASN A 75 -3.51 0.93 31.03
N PHE A 76 -2.39 1.54 31.45
CA PHE A 76 -1.07 1.38 30.83
C PHE A 76 -0.17 0.39 31.58
N ARG A 77 -0.65 -0.21 32.69
CA ARG A 77 0.14 -1.16 33.48
C ARG A 77 0.20 -2.51 32.77
N ILE A 78 1.42 -2.91 32.41
CA ILE A 78 1.79 -4.23 31.89
C ILE A 78 3.06 -4.68 32.61
N ASP A 79 3.37 -5.98 32.57
CA ASP A 79 4.69 -6.47 33.00
C ASP A 79 5.72 -6.17 31.90
N GLN A 80 6.30 -4.97 31.97
CA GLN A 80 7.37 -4.56 31.04
C GLN A 80 8.62 -5.46 31.19
N GLY A 81 8.90 -5.96 32.39
CA GLY A 81 10.05 -6.81 32.68
C GLY A 81 9.97 -8.16 31.96
N ALA A 82 8.87 -8.88 32.15
CA ALA A 82 8.63 -10.16 31.47
C ALA A 82 8.53 -9.98 29.95
N LEU A 83 7.86 -8.92 29.47
CA LEU A 83 7.72 -8.65 28.05
C LEU A 83 9.08 -8.44 27.36
N VAL A 84 9.94 -7.59 27.93
CA VAL A 84 11.29 -7.31 27.41
C VAL A 84 12.19 -8.55 27.49
N THR A 85 12.12 -9.29 28.59
CA THR A 85 12.90 -10.52 28.78
C THR A 85 12.51 -11.60 27.77
N SER A 86 11.23 -11.71 27.41
CA SER A 86 10.74 -12.76 26.49
C SER A 86 11.31 -12.69 25.07
N ILE A 87 11.86 -11.54 24.66
CA ILE A 87 12.54 -11.36 23.36
C ILE A 87 14.07 -11.29 23.47
N GLY A 88 14.64 -11.58 24.64
CA GLY A 88 16.10 -11.58 24.88
C GLY A 88 16.75 -10.21 25.08
N ALA A 89 15.99 -9.12 25.09
CA ALA A 89 16.50 -7.79 25.43
C ALA A 89 16.82 -7.70 26.94
N GLY A 90 17.80 -6.87 27.31
CA GLY A 90 18.15 -6.68 28.72
C GLY A 90 17.21 -5.70 29.41
N VAL A 91 16.76 -6.04 30.63
CA VAL A 91 15.97 -5.14 31.49
C VAL A 91 16.89 -4.28 32.36
N ALA A 92 16.58 -3.00 32.47
CA ALA A 92 17.06 -2.07 33.48
C ALA A 92 15.90 -1.18 33.96
N ARG A 93 16.00 -0.56 35.13
CA ARG A 93 14.97 0.33 35.70
C ARG A 93 15.64 1.41 36.55
N LEU A 94 15.18 2.66 36.49
CA LEU A 94 15.54 3.68 37.48
C LEU A 94 14.97 3.29 38.84
N ARG A 95 15.83 3.10 39.85
CA ARG A 95 15.43 2.60 41.17
C ARG A 95 14.88 3.72 42.05
N GLU A 96 15.62 4.82 42.15
CA GLU A 96 15.25 6.00 42.92
C GLU A 96 15.85 7.28 42.29
N PRO A 97 15.35 8.48 42.62
CA PRO A 97 15.83 9.72 42.01
C PRO A 97 17.31 10.02 42.27
N ALA A 98 17.87 9.48 43.37
CA ALA A 98 19.28 9.61 43.72
C ALA A 98 20.21 8.73 42.86
N THR A 99 19.80 7.50 42.52
CA THR A 99 20.60 6.57 41.68
C THR A 99 20.40 6.77 40.19
N ALA A 100 19.54 7.71 39.75
CA ALA A 100 19.09 7.78 38.37
C ALA A 100 20.21 7.99 37.33
N LEU A 101 21.31 8.65 37.69
CA LEU A 101 22.51 8.74 36.84
C LEU A 101 23.25 7.40 36.73
N ASP A 102 23.46 6.70 37.84
CA ASP A 102 24.18 5.43 37.87
C ASP A 102 23.37 4.31 37.20
N ASP A 103 22.05 4.32 37.37
CA ASP A 103 21.13 3.40 36.69
C ASP A 103 21.18 3.58 35.16
N ALA A 104 21.23 4.83 34.68
CA ALA A 104 21.35 5.15 33.27
C ALA A 104 22.75 4.83 32.71
N ALA A 105 23.82 5.12 33.47
CA ALA A 105 25.19 4.81 33.10
C ALA A 105 25.42 3.28 33.02
N LEU A 106 24.89 2.52 33.98
CA LEU A 106 24.93 1.06 33.98
C LEU A 106 24.13 0.48 32.81
N ALA A 107 22.95 1.04 32.49
CA ALA A 107 22.19 0.60 31.31
C ALA A 107 22.97 0.83 30.00
N LEU A 108 23.64 1.97 29.85
CA LEU A 108 24.48 2.29 28.68
C LEU A 108 25.71 1.36 28.59
N GLN A 109 26.39 1.12 29.71
CA GLN A 109 27.49 0.17 29.77
C GLN A 109 27.03 -1.22 29.36
N ARG A 110 25.93 -1.72 29.95
CA ARG A 110 25.37 -3.04 29.63
C ARG A 110 24.96 -3.17 28.15
N ALA A 111 24.42 -2.14 27.52
CA ALA A 111 24.10 -2.18 26.09
C ALA A 111 25.35 -2.40 25.22
N THR A 112 26.48 -1.82 25.64
CA THR A 112 27.77 -1.91 24.96
C THR A 112 28.46 -3.25 25.22
N ASP A 113 28.55 -3.65 26.49
CA ASP A 113 29.28 -4.84 26.94
C ASP A 113 28.53 -6.15 26.64
N GLU A 114 27.20 -6.19 26.84
CA GLU A 114 26.35 -7.34 26.49
C GLU A 114 26.01 -7.38 24.99
N ARG A 115 26.37 -6.34 24.21
CA ARG A 115 26.07 -6.17 22.78
C ARG A 115 24.61 -6.48 22.43
N ARG A 116 23.66 -5.88 23.14
CA ARG A 116 22.22 -6.03 22.88
C ARG A 116 21.41 -4.80 23.29
N PRO A 117 20.15 -4.66 22.82
CA PRO A 117 19.22 -3.67 23.34
C PRO A 117 19.03 -3.81 24.85
N ILE A 118 19.15 -2.69 25.57
CA ILE A 118 18.72 -2.57 26.97
C ILE A 118 17.51 -1.64 27.03
N VAL A 119 16.43 -2.11 27.64
CA VAL A 119 15.25 -1.29 27.94
C VAL A 119 15.40 -0.75 29.35
N LEU A 120 15.56 0.57 29.46
CA LEU A 120 15.61 1.28 30.73
C LEU A 120 14.21 1.82 31.06
N MET A 121 13.58 1.17 32.04
CA MET A 121 12.24 1.50 32.51
C MET A 121 12.30 2.72 33.44
N LEU A 122 11.42 3.69 33.21
CA LEU A 122 11.39 4.99 33.88
C LEU A 122 10.06 5.13 34.65
N PRO A 123 9.95 4.67 35.90
CA PRO A 123 8.76 4.85 36.72
C PRO A 123 8.39 6.34 36.81
N LEU A 124 7.15 6.70 36.51
CA LEU A 124 6.72 8.10 36.40
C LEU A 124 6.79 8.88 37.73
N ASP A 125 6.69 8.18 38.86
CA ASP A 125 6.93 8.70 40.20
C ASP A 125 8.42 9.02 40.45
N VAL A 126 9.34 8.13 40.02
CA VAL A 126 10.78 8.37 40.08
C VAL A 126 11.22 9.47 39.10
N GLN A 127 10.64 9.51 37.90
CA GLN A 127 10.93 10.50 36.86
C GLN A 127 10.39 11.91 37.20
N GLY A 128 9.29 12.00 37.95
CA GLY A 128 8.66 13.27 38.33
C GLY A 128 9.18 13.88 39.63
N ALA A 129 10.03 13.18 40.37
CA ALA A 129 10.59 13.65 41.64
C ALA A 129 11.77 14.61 41.44
N GLU A 130 11.94 15.57 42.35
CA GLU A 130 13.13 16.41 42.41
C GLU A 130 14.33 15.61 42.92
N CYS A 131 15.51 15.80 42.31
CA CYS A 131 16.76 15.28 42.86
C CYS A 131 17.95 16.22 42.60
N SER A 132 18.91 16.20 43.51
CA SER A 132 20.22 16.84 43.33
C SER A 132 21.18 15.85 42.67
N TRP A 133 21.32 15.93 41.34
CA TRP A 133 22.30 15.10 40.63
C TRP A 133 23.73 15.63 40.84
N GLY A 134 24.66 14.71 41.09
CA GLY A 134 26.09 15.01 41.27
C GLY A 134 26.85 15.18 39.95
N THR A 135 28.17 15.04 40.03
CA THR A 135 29.03 14.90 38.84
C THR A 135 28.62 13.66 38.05
N LEU A 136 28.60 13.75 36.71
CA LEU A 136 28.39 12.57 35.87
C LEU A 136 29.43 11.48 36.17
N PRO A 137 29.05 10.20 36.31
CA PRO A 137 30.01 9.13 36.49
C PRO A 137 30.95 9.05 35.27
N PRO A 138 32.24 8.71 35.47
CA PRO A 138 33.20 8.63 34.38
C PRO A 138 32.81 7.53 33.40
N VAL A 139 32.69 7.87 32.12
CA VAL A 139 32.43 6.89 31.05
C VAL A 139 33.57 5.88 31.03
N GLN A 140 33.26 4.60 31.30
CA GLN A 140 34.28 3.56 31.24
C GLN A 140 34.80 3.39 29.80
N PRO A 141 36.12 3.13 29.60
CA PRO A 141 36.64 2.81 28.29
C PRO A 141 35.93 1.58 27.71
N ALA A 142 35.63 1.59 26.40
CA ALA A 142 35.02 0.46 25.74
C ALA A 142 35.84 -0.83 25.96
N ALA A 143 35.16 -1.93 26.29
CA ALA A 143 35.80 -3.20 26.61
C ALA A 143 36.75 -3.67 25.49
N GLN A 144 37.94 -4.16 25.88
CA GLN A 144 38.93 -4.62 24.90
C GLN A 144 38.39 -5.83 24.10
N PRO A 145 38.73 -5.94 22.79
CA PRO A 145 38.30 -7.07 21.96
C PRO A 145 38.70 -8.42 22.60
N ARG A 146 37.72 -9.32 22.75
CA ARG A 146 37.88 -10.64 23.39
C ARG A 146 38.96 -11.45 22.67
N GLN A 147 40.10 -11.66 23.31
CA GLN A 147 41.20 -12.42 22.70
C GLN A 147 40.86 -13.92 22.61
N PRO A 148 41.24 -14.61 21.52
CA PRO A 148 40.98 -16.04 21.36
C PRO A 148 41.87 -16.89 22.29
N PRO A 149 41.38 -18.04 22.80
CA PRO A 149 42.22 -19.00 23.51
C PRO A 149 43.33 -19.56 22.62
N ALA A 150 44.59 -19.47 23.05
CA ALA A 150 45.76 -19.87 22.26
C ALA A 150 45.74 -21.35 21.80
N ALA A 151 45.11 -22.24 22.58
CA ALA A 151 44.91 -23.64 22.18
C ALA A 151 43.95 -23.78 20.98
N GLY A 152 42.88 -22.99 20.92
CA GLY A 152 41.95 -22.94 19.79
C GLY A 152 42.62 -22.37 18.54
N VAL A 153 43.40 -21.30 18.69
CA VAL A 153 44.22 -20.71 17.60
C VAL A 153 45.17 -21.76 17.02
N ARG A 154 45.87 -22.54 17.87
CA ARG A 154 46.73 -23.64 17.42
C ARG A 154 45.97 -24.72 16.66
N LYS A 155 44.88 -25.26 17.22
CA LYS A 155 44.06 -26.29 16.55
C LYS A 155 43.57 -25.83 15.18
N VAL A 156 43.07 -24.60 15.07
CA VAL A 156 42.56 -24.06 13.80
C VAL A 156 43.69 -23.76 12.82
N ALA A 157 44.87 -23.34 13.28
CA ALA A 157 46.07 -23.24 12.44
C ALA A 157 46.55 -24.63 11.94
N ASP A 158 46.40 -25.70 12.73
CA ASP A 158 46.68 -27.07 12.28
C ASP A 158 45.73 -27.51 11.15
N LEU A 159 44.43 -27.23 11.29
CA LEU A 159 43.40 -27.53 10.28
C LEU A 159 43.60 -26.72 8.99
N LEU A 160 43.86 -25.41 9.10
CA LEU A 160 44.23 -24.55 7.96
C LEU A 160 45.54 -25.00 7.29
N GLY A 161 46.49 -25.52 8.07
CA GLY A 161 47.74 -26.10 7.57
C GLY A 161 47.58 -27.46 6.89
N ALA A 162 46.46 -28.16 7.08
CA ALA A 162 46.13 -29.40 6.37
C ALA A 162 45.34 -29.14 5.07
N SER A 163 44.37 -28.22 5.13
CA SER A 163 43.46 -27.83 4.04
C SER A 163 44.18 -27.45 2.73
N GLN A 164 43.56 -27.82 1.61
CA GLN A 164 43.95 -27.46 0.24
C GLN A 164 42.92 -26.52 -0.41
N ARG A 165 41.66 -26.60 0.01
CA ARG A 165 40.52 -25.83 -0.51
C ARG A 165 39.74 -25.10 0.60
N PRO A 166 40.39 -24.19 1.37
CA PRO A 166 39.72 -23.44 2.43
C PRO A 166 38.88 -22.27 1.90
N ILE A 167 37.75 -22.02 2.56
CA ILE A 167 36.95 -20.79 2.39
C ILE A 167 36.75 -20.12 3.75
N VAL A 168 36.97 -18.81 3.80
CA VAL A 168 36.67 -17.97 4.96
C VAL A 168 35.35 -17.23 4.73
N ILE A 169 34.40 -17.36 5.67
CA ILE A 169 33.03 -16.83 5.57
C ILE A 169 32.86 -15.66 6.55
N GLY A 170 32.73 -14.44 6.03
CA GLY A 170 32.44 -13.23 6.81
C GLY A 170 30.95 -13.14 7.18
N GLY A 171 30.68 -13.13 8.49
CA GLY A 171 29.35 -12.92 9.06
C GLY A 171 29.11 -11.50 9.57
N ARG A 172 28.03 -11.30 10.35
CA ARG A 172 27.72 -10.00 10.98
C ARG A 172 28.83 -9.58 11.95
N GLY A 173 29.40 -10.52 12.71
CA GLY A 173 30.52 -10.22 13.62
C GLY A 173 31.80 -9.77 12.91
N ALA A 174 31.97 -10.09 11.63
CA ALA A 174 33.10 -9.65 10.80
C ALA A 174 32.92 -8.23 10.22
N LEU A 175 31.83 -7.52 10.53
CA LEU A 175 31.64 -6.10 10.18
C LEU A 175 32.38 -5.14 11.14
N GLY A 176 33.03 -5.66 12.18
CA GLY A 176 33.76 -4.87 13.18
C GLY A 176 34.99 -4.14 12.65
N ALA A 177 35.43 -3.10 13.37
CA ALA A 177 36.58 -2.29 12.98
C ALA A 177 37.88 -3.12 12.90
N GLY A 178 38.52 -3.13 11.73
CA GLY A 178 39.76 -3.90 11.52
C GLY A 178 39.55 -5.40 11.34
N ALA A 179 38.31 -5.86 11.15
CA ALA A 179 37.99 -7.28 10.91
C ALA A 179 38.17 -7.67 9.45
N ARG A 180 37.73 -6.82 8.50
CA ARG A 180 37.88 -7.06 7.06
C ARG A 180 39.35 -7.32 6.70
N GLU A 181 40.20 -6.39 7.08
CA GLU A 181 41.62 -6.35 6.73
C GLU A 181 42.36 -7.57 7.31
N ALA A 182 42.05 -7.94 8.56
CA ALA A 182 42.63 -9.12 9.21
C ALA A 182 42.15 -10.45 8.59
N ILE A 183 40.92 -10.50 8.09
CA ILE A 183 40.38 -11.70 7.43
C ILE A 183 40.91 -11.82 6.00
N GLU A 184 41.07 -10.71 5.29
CA GLU A 184 41.77 -10.69 3.99
C GLU A 184 43.24 -11.11 4.16
N GLU A 185 43.95 -10.59 5.16
CA GLU A 185 45.32 -10.99 5.52
C GLU A 185 45.43 -12.50 5.85
N LEU A 186 44.51 -13.05 6.66
CA LEU A 186 44.47 -14.49 6.95
C LEU A 186 44.20 -15.33 5.69
N ALA A 187 43.28 -14.90 4.83
CA ALA A 187 42.97 -15.59 3.58
C ALA A 187 44.16 -15.52 2.60
N ASP A 188 44.91 -14.42 2.59
CA ASP A 188 46.12 -14.24 1.80
C ASP A 188 47.31 -15.07 2.29
N THR A 189 47.37 -15.39 3.59
CA THR A 189 48.38 -16.30 4.16
C THR A 189 48.02 -17.77 3.95
N THR A 190 46.73 -18.13 4.03
CA THR A 190 46.25 -19.53 3.88
C THR A 190 45.96 -19.95 2.43
N GLY A 191 45.81 -18.99 1.52
CA GLY A 191 45.36 -19.26 0.15
C GLY A 191 43.85 -19.57 0.06
N ALA A 192 43.06 -19.03 1.00
CA ALA A 192 41.63 -19.26 1.08
C ALA A 192 40.82 -18.34 0.15
N LEU A 193 39.65 -18.82 -0.27
CA LEU A 193 38.63 -17.98 -0.90
C LEU A 193 37.83 -17.22 0.16
N LEU A 194 37.22 -16.11 -0.22
CA LEU A 194 36.44 -15.23 0.66
C LEU A 194 34.96 -15.29 0.30
N ALA A 195 34.11 -15.58 1.26
CA ALA A 195 32.65 -15.60 1.11
C ALA A 195 31.99 -14.77 2.22
N THR A 196 30.70 -14.46 2.05
CA THR A 196 29.94 -13.65 3.01
C THR A 196 28.59 -14.28 3.33
N SER A 197 28.11 -14.11 4.56
CA SER A 197 26.68 -14.25 4.84
C SER A 197 25.91 -13.09 4.19
N ALA A 198 24.62 -13.28 3.87
CA ALA A 198 23.82 -12.26 3.19
C ALA A 198 23.76 -10.91 3.94
N VAL A 199 23.86 -10.91 5.28
CA VAL A 199 23.88 -9.67 6.10
C VAL A 199 25.25 -8.98 6.16
N ALA A 200 26.29 -9.60 5.58
CA ALA A 200 27.63 -9.04 5.39
C ALA A 200 28.02 -8.95 3.91
N GLY A 201 27.03 -8.95 3.01
CA GLY A 201 27.23 -8.82 1.56
C GLY A 201 28.04 -7.56 1.23
N GLY A 202 29.11 -7.72 0.46
CA GLY A 202 30.02 -6.63 0.09
C GLY A 202 31.16 -6.35 1.08
N LEU A 203 31.29 -7.10 2.19
CA LEU A 203 32.42 -6.99 3.13
C LEU A 203 33.78 -7.09 2.42
N PHE A 204 33.95 -8.11 1.56
CA PHE A 204 35.15 -8.32 0.74
C PHE A 204 35.01 -7.75 -0.69
N ALA A 205 34.18 -6.71 -0.88
CA ALA A 205 34.05 -6.06 -2.19
C ALA A 205 35.41 -5.53 -2.67
N GLY A 206 35.73 -5.79 -3.94
CA GLY A 206 37.01 -5.45 -4.57
C GLY A 206 38.10 -6.51 -4.45
N ASN A 207 37.95 -7.54 -3.61
CA ASN A 207 38.92 -8.63 -3.48
C ASN A 207 38.72 -9.66 -4.62
N PRO A 208 39.76 -10.04 -5.40
CA PRO A 208 39.62 -10.98 -6.52
C PRO A 208 39.28 -12.41 -6.10
N TRP A 209 39.43 -12.76 -4.82
CA TRP A 209 39.10 -14.07 -4.26
C TRP A 209 37.73 -14.09 -3.56
N SER A 210 36.97 -13.00 -3.66
CA SER A 210 35.61 -12.88 -3.11
C SER A 210 34.60 -13.57 -4.02
N ILE A 211 34.07 -14.71 -3.59
CA ILE A 211 33.02 -15.46 -4.29
C ILE A 211 31.60 -14.93 -3.97
N GLY A 212 31.48 -13.85 -3.19
CA GLY A 212 30.22 -13.18 -2.89
C GLY A 212 29.46 -13.77 -1.70
N ILE A 213 28.14 -13.93 -1.82
CA ILE A 213 27.26 -14.42 -0.75
C ILE A 213 27.15 -15.94 -0.81
N THR A 214 27.24 -16.63 0.33
CA THR A 214 26.99 -18.08 0.44
C THR A 214 25.50 -18.39 0.74
N GLY A 215 25.05 -19.60 0.40
CA GLY A 215 23.70 -20.08 0.68
C GLY A 215 22.67 -19.78 -0.40
N GLY A 216 21.48 -19.33 0.00
CA GLY A 216 20.31 -19.14 -0.88
C GLY A 216 20.54 -18.14 -2.03
N PHE A 217 21.36 -17.11 -1.81
CA PHE A 217 21.67 -16.08 -2.82
C PHE A 217 23.03 -16.31 -3.53
N ALA A 218 23.68 -17.46 -3.29
CA ALA A 218 24.94 -17.80 -3.94
C ALA A 218 24.78 -18.02 -5.45
N THR A 219 25.66 -17.42 -6.25
CA THR A 219 25.77 -17.70 -7.69
C THR A 219 26.08 -19.18 -7.92
N PRO A 220 25.84 -19.74 -9.12
CA PRO A 220 26.16 -21.14 -9.41
C PRO A 220 27.63 -21.49 -9.12
N LEU A 221 28.57 -20.60 -9.47
CA LEU A 221 29.99 -20.77 -9.17
C LEU A 221 30.29 -20.68 -7.66
N ALA A 222 29.68 -19.74 -6.95
CA ALA A 222 29.87 -19.64 -5.50
C ALA A 222 29.33 -20.88 -4.77
N ALA A 223 28.24 -21.47 -5.27
CA ALA A 223 27.71 -22.73 -4.75
C ALA A 223 28.60 -23.93 -5.08
N GLU A 224 29.07 -24.06 -6.32
CA GLU A 224 30.06 -25.07 -6.74
C GLU A 224 31.29 -25.04 -5.82
N LEU A 225 31.85 -23.86 -5.57
CA LEU A 225 33.03 -23.68 -4.73
C LEU A 225 32.74 -24.00 -3.25
N VAL A 226 31.64 -23.53 -2.66
CA VAL A 226 31.34 -23.86 -1.24
C VAL A 226 31.09 -25.36 -1.04
N SER A 227 30.42 -26.05 -1.98
CA SER A 227 30.29 -27.51 -1.95
C SER A 227 31.59 -28.28 -2.22
N SER A 228 32.59 -27.65 -2.83
CA SER A 228 33.89 -28.28 -3.13
C SER A 228 34.95 -28.07 -2.03
N ALA A 229 34.68 -27.19 -1.05
CA ALA A 229 35.63 -26.83 -0.02
C ALA A 229 35.98 -28.04 0.88
N ASP A 230 37.22 -28.10 1.35
CA ASP A 230 37.64 -29.07 2.39
C ASP A 230 37.64 -28.46 3.80
N LEU A 231 37.58 -27.12 3.91
CA LEU A 231 37.46 -26.40 5.18
C LEU A 231 36.63 -25.12 5.01
N LEU A 232 35.67 -24.89 5.92
CA LEU A 232 34.89 -23.66 6.03
C LEU A 232 35.17 -22.97 7.37
N LEU A 233 35.80 -21.79 7.34
CA LEU A 233 36.10 -20.98 8.53
C LEU A 233 35.17 -19.77 8.61
N SER A 234 34.17 -19.82 9.49
CA SER A 234 33.22 -18.73 9.71
C SER A 234 33.72 -17.72 10.75
N PHE A 235 33.53 -16.42 10.48
CA PHE A 235 33.76 -15.33 11.44
C PHE A 235 32.46 -14.56 11.68
N GLY A 236 31.83 -14.75 12.85
CA GLY A 236 30.61 -14.04 13.25
C GLY A 236 29.37 -14.40 12.41
N ALA A 237 29.34 -15.60 11.83
CA ALA A 237 28.23 -16.12 11.01
C ALA A 237 27.75 -17.47 11.56
N THR A 238 26.46 -17.54 11.88
CA THR A 238 25.81 -18.70 12.53
C THR A 238 25.58 -19.90 11.61
N LEU A 239 25.93 -19.81 10.31
CA LEU A 239 25.79 -20.87 9.30
C LEU A 239 24.38 -21.53 9.26
N ASN A 240 23.34 -20.72 9.50
CA ASN A 240 21.95 -21.17 9.47
C ASN A 240 21.51 -21.78 8.11
N MET A 241 20.33 -22.42 8.12
CA MET A 241 19.71 -23.09 6.96
C MET A 241 19.73 -22.28 5.65
N TRP A 242 19.65 -20.95 5.70
CA TRP A 242 19.69 -20.09 4.52
C TRP A 242 21.11 -19.88 3.99
N SER A 243 22.11 -19.84 4.87
CA SER A 243 23.53 -19.76 4.52
C SER A 243 24.12 -21.09 4.03
N THR A 244 23.50 -22.22 4.40
CA THR A 244 24.01 -23.58 4.06
C THR A 244 23.09 -24.39 3.14
N ARG A 245 22.02 -23.78 2.60
CA ARG A 245 20.94 -24.46 1.84
C ARG A 245 20.44 -25.73 2.55
N HIS A 246 20.05 -25.59 3.82
CA HIS A 246 19.66 -26.68 4.72
C HIS A 246 20.78 -27.73 4.91
N GLY A 247 22.01 -27.27 5.16
CA GLY A 247 23.22 -28.11 5.24
C GLY A 247 23.78 -28.59 3.89
N ARG A 248 22.93 -28.74 2.86
CA ARG A 248 23.26 -29.36 1.56
C ARG A 248 24.34 -28.64 0.72
N LEU A 249 24.71 -27.42 1.09
CA LEU A 249 25.78 -26.66 0.44
C LEU A 249 27.18 -27.02 0.98
N VAL A 250 27.26 -27.68 2.13
CA VAL A 250 28.54 -28.07 2.76
C VAL A 250 28.87 -29.50 2.32
N GLY A 251 30.11 -29.73 1.89
CA GLY A 251 30.59 -31.08 1.54
C GLY A 251 30.58 -32.01 2.76
N PRO A 252 30.30 -33.32 2.61
CA PRO A 252 30.18 -34.24 3.74
C PRO A 252 31.49 -34.41 4.51
N ASP A 253 32.63 -34.25 3.83
CA ASP A 253 33.99 -34.36 4.39
C ASP A 253 34.61 -32.99 4.73
N ALA A 254 33.85 -31.89 4.65
CA ALA A 254 34.37 -30.54 4.83
C ALA A 254 34.42 -30.14 6.31
N VAL A 255 35.61 -29.77 6.79
CA VAL A 255 35.84 -29.37 8.18
C VAL A 255 35.20 -28.00 8.46
N VAL A 256 34.31 -27.92 9.43
CA VAL A 256 33.62 -26.68 9.80
C VAL A 256 34.23 -26.06 11.05
N VAL A 257 34.70 -24.82 10.93
CA VAL A 257 35.24 -24.03 12.03
C VAL A 257 34.41 -22.76 12.20
N GLN A 258 34.00 -22.46 13.44
CA GLN A 258 33.28 -21.23 13.76
C GLN A 258 34.04 -20.37 14.78
N VAL A 259 34.24 -19.10 14.44
CA VAL A 259 34.69 -18.05 15.34
C VAL A 259 33.50 -17.13 15.62
N ASP A 260 33.10 -16.99 16.87
CA ASP A 260 32.06 -16.03 17.27
C ASP A 260 32.37 -15.44 18.66
N PHE A 261 31.77 -14.30 18.98
CA PHE A 261 31.85 -13.71 20.32
C PHE A 261 30.95 -14.46 21.32
N ASP A 262 29.83 -14.98 20.82
CA ASP A 262 28.82 -15.73 21.57
C ASP A 262 29.14 -17.25 21.55
N PRO A 263 29.33 -17.91 22.70
CA PRO A 263 29.54 -19.35 22.75
C PRO A 263 28.32 -20.16 22.28
N GLU A 264 27.08 -19.65 22.42
CA GLU A 264 25.86 -20.37 22.05
C GLU A 264 25.62 -20.39 20.53
N ALA A 265 26.27 -19.47 19.79
CA ALA A 265 26.21 -19.44 18.33
C ALA A 265 26.97 -20.61 17.66
N ILE A 266 27.98 -21.16 18.33
CA ILE A 266 28.87 -22.21 17.81
C ILE A 266 28.14 -23.57 17.84
N GLY A 267 28.07 -24.27 16.70
CA GLY A 267 27.37 -25.55 16.57
C GLY A 267 25.85 -25.47 16.45
N SER A 268 25.26 -24.27 16.60
CA SER A 268 23.80 -24.04 16.76
C SER A 268 22.92 -24.46 15.57
N HIS A 269 23.47 -24.45 14.35
CA HIS A 269 22.72 -24.77 13.13
C HIS A 269 23.43 -25.76 12.19
N LEU A 270 24.73 -25.97 12.40
CA LEU A 270 25.60 -26.85 11.64
C LEU A 270 26.66 -27.37 12.62
N HIS A 271 27.05 -28.64 12.51
CA HIS A 271 28.13 -29.17 13.34
C HIS A 271 29.44 -28.39 13.08
N ALA A 272 30.26 -28.21 14.11
CA ALA A 272 31.54 -27.50 14.02
C ALA A 272 32.64 -28.30 14.72
N ASP A 273 33.60 -28.79 13.93
CA ASP A 273 34.77 -29.54 14.38
C ASP A 273 35.70 -28.72 15.28
N ALA A 274 35.67 -27.39 15.15
CA ALA A 274 36.33 -26.48 16.08
C ALA A 274 35.54 -25.17 16.26
N GLY A 275 35.48 -24.72 17.52
CA GLY A 275 34.96 -23.41 17.89
C GLY A 275 36.05 -22.53 18.50
N ILE A 276 36.04 -21.22 18.21
CA ILE A 276 36.81 -20.21 18.94
C ILE A 276 35.85 -19.13 19.43
N VAL A 277 35.73 -18.99 20.74
CA VAL A 277 35.01 -17.87 21.37
C VAL A 277 35.97 -16.67 21.42
N GLY A 278 35.71 -15.63 20.63
CA GLY A 278 36.61 -14.48 20.48
C GLY A 278 36.13 -13.42 19.50
N ASP A 279 36.75 -12.26 19.54
CA ASP A 279 36.56 -11.21 18.54
C ASP A 279 37.10 -11.65 17.17
N SER A 280 36.36 -11.37 16.09
CA SER A 280 36.73 -11.85 14.74
C SER A 280 38.06 -11.26 14.26
N ALA A 281 38.32 -9.97 14.52
CA ALA A 281 39.54 -9.29 14.09
C ALA A 281 40.76 -9.73 14.93
N ALA A 282 40.58 -9.89 16.24
CA ALA A 282 41.60 -10.45 17.12
C ALA A 282 41.95 -11.90 16.76
N THR A 283 40.94 -12.71 16.42
CA THR A 283 41.12 -14.13 16.07
C THR A 283 41.80 -14.30 14.73
N ALA A 284 41.40 -13.55 13.69
CA ALA A 284 42.06 -13.61 12.40
C ALA A 284 43.56 -13.23 12.50
N ARG A 285 43.89 -12.11 13.17
CA ARG A 285 45.28 -11.72 13.44
C ARG A 285 46.06 -12.72 14.29
N ALA A 286 45.41 -13.46 15.19
CA ALA A 286 46.06 -14.50 15.98
C ALA A 286 46.39 -15.75 15.13
N LEU A 287 45.50 -16.14 14.22
CA LEU A 287 45.71 -17.23 13.27
C LEU A 287 46.82 -16.89 12.27
N THR A 288 46.83 -15.69 11.67
CA THR A 288 47.90 -15.26 10.76
C THR A 288 49.27 -15.36 11.43
N ARG A 289 49.43 -14.76 12.63
CA ARG A 289 50.71 -14.82 13.37
C ARG A 289 51.14 -16.24 13.72
N GLU A 290 50.22 -17.13 14.07
CA GLU A 290 50.54 -18.54 14.38
C GLU A 290 50.95 -19.31 13.13
N LEU A 291 50.36 -19.03 11.96
CA LEU A 291 50.75 -19.61 10.67
C LEU A 291 52.12 -19.09 10.18
N ASP A 292 52.37 -17.78 10.29
CA ASP A 292 53.66 -17.16 9.94
C ASP A 292 54.80 -17.70 10.82
N ARG A 293 54.55 -17.86 12.13
CA ARG A 293 55.47 -18.47 13.11
C ARG A 293 55.78 -19.95 12.80
N ARG A 294 54.99 -20.60 11.95
CA ARG A 294 55.19 -21.97 11.45
C ARG A 294 55.69 -22.00 10.00
N HIS A 295 55.86 -20.84 9.37
CA HIS A 295 56.13 -20.68 7.93
C HIS A 295 55.11 -21.36 7.01
N GLN A 296 53.85 -21.47 7.44
CA GLN A 296 52.77 -22.19 6.73
C GLN A 296 52.01 -21.31 5.71
N ARG A 297 52.71 -20.40 5.03
CA ARG A 297 52.11 -19.55 3.99
C ARG A 297 51.91 -20.33 2.69
N ARG A 298 50.73 -20.23 2.05
CA ARG A 298 50.37 -20.97 0.83
C ARG A 298 49.60 -20.13 -0.19
N GLU A 299 49.66 -20.53 -1.45
CA GLU A 299 48.73 -20.07 -2.50
C GLU A 299 47.35 -20.76 -2.37
N GLY A 300 47.33 -21.98 -1.81
CA GLY A 300 46.11 -22.72 -1.47
C GLY A 300 45.25 -23.02 -2.69
N TRP A 301 43.98 -22.60 -2.65
CA TRP A 301 43.04 -22.81 -3.75
C TRP A 301 43.21 -21.77 -4.89
N ARG A 302 43.97 -20.71 -4.66
CA ARG A 302 43.99 -19.53 -5.53
C ARG A 302 44.82 -19.79 -6.79
N SER A 303 44.19 -19.66 -7.95
CA SER A 303 44.84 -19.76 -9.26
C SER A 303 44.36 -18.66 -10.21
N LYS A 304 45.14 -18.37 -11.26
CA LYS A 304 44.76 -17.36 -12.26
C LYS A 304 43.45 -17.70 -12.98
N ASP A 305 43.26 -18.98 -13.35
CA ASP A 305 42.00 -19.46 -13.91
C ASP A 305 40.84 -19.23 -12.94
N LEU A 306 41.01 -19.55 -11.65
CA LEU A 306 39.95 -19.38 -10.67
C LEU A 306 39.59 -17.90 -10.45
N ALA A 307 40.56 -16.98 -10.46
CA ALA A 307 40.28 -15.54 -10.43
C ALA A 307 39.49 -15.09 -11.67
N GLU A 308 39.86 -15.58 -12.86
CA GLU A 308 39.14 -15.30 -14.11
C GLU A 308 37.75 -15.95 -14.14
N ARG A 309 37.53 -17.07 -13.46
CA ARG A 309 36.19 -17.67 -13.24
C ARG A 309 35.37 -16.82 -12.28
N ILE A 310 35.92 -16.42 -11.14
CA ILE A 310 35.24 -15.59 -10.12
C ILE A 310 34.79 -14.24 -10.72
N ALA A 311 35.66 -13.57 -11.47
CA ALA A 311 35.32 -12.31 -12.16
C ALA A 311 34.18 -12.44 -13.19
N ARG A 312 33.94 -13.65 -13.72
CA ARG A 312 32.84 -13.96 -14.65
C ARG A 312 31.62 -14.62 -13.98
N GLY A 313 31.74 -15.04 -12.72
CA GLY A 313 30.73 -15.83 -12.01
C GLY A 313 29.57 -15.05 -11.37
N GLY A 314 29.43 -13.76 -11.68
CA GLY A 314 28.41 -12.87 -11.10
C GLY A 314 26.99 -13.13 -11.61
N TRP A 315 25.97 -12.79 -10.81
CA TRP A 315 24.54 -12.94 -11.17
C TRP A 315 24.14 -12.16 -12.42
N TRP A 316 24.73 -10.98 -12.65
CA TRP A 316 24.51 -10.17 -13.85
C TRP A 316 25.04 -10.82 -15.15
N GLN A 317 25.82 -11.91 -15.05
CA GLN A 317 26.29 -12.71 -16.18
C GLN A 317 25.52 -14.04 -16.32
N GLN A 318 24.56 -14.32 -15.43
CA GLN A 318 23.70 -15.50 -15.55
C GLN A 318 22.53 -15.22 -16.51
N PRO A 319 22.35 -16.01 -17.58
CA PRO A 319 21.26 -15.79 -18.52
C PRO A 319 19.90 -16.05 -17.85
N PHE A 320 18.90 -15.24 -18.19
CA PHE A 320 17.53 -15.46 -17.78
C PHE A 320 16.55 -15.11 -18.91
N GLU A 321 15.43 -15.81 -18.97
CA GLU A 321 14.27 -15.40 -19.76
C GLU A 321 13.57 -14.26 -19.02
N GLU A 322 13.51 -13.09 -19.67
CA GLU A 322 12.89 -11.89 -19.11
C GLU A 322 11.35 -12.01 -19.12
N ALA A 323 10.74 -11.87 -17.95
CA ALA A 323 9.29 -11.94 -17.74
C ALA A 323 8.63 -10.54 -17.65
N THR A 324 9.25 -9.50 -18.21
CA THR A 324 8.71 -8.14 -18.22
C THR A 324 7.48 -8.06 -19.14
N ALA A 325 6.37 -7.62 -18.57
CA ALA A 325 5.06 -7.48 -19.20
C ALA A 325 4.59 -6.02 -19.19
N ARG A 326 3.36 -5.76 -19.67
CA ARG A 326 2.78 -4.40 -19.69
C ARG A 326 2.33 -3.92 -18.32
N ASP A 327 2.08 -4.84 -17.40
CA ASP A 327 1.51 -4.67 -16.06
C ASP A 327 2.48 -5.03 -14.92
N GLY A 328 3.66 -5.55 -15.24
CA GLY A 328 4.72 -5.86 -14.26
C GLY A 328 6.10 -5.93 -14.90
N ILE A 329 7.14 -5.52 -14.18
CA ILE A 329 8.55 -5.62 -14.58
C ILE A 329 9.19 -6.87 -13.97
N ASP A 330 10.09 -7.52 -14.70
CA ASP A 330 10.90 -8.59 -14.14
C ASP A 330 11.78 -8.05 -12.99
N PRO A 331 11.72 -8.62 -11.78
CA PRO A 331 12.50 -8.11 -10.65
C PRO A 331 14.02 -8.27 -10.85
N ARG A 332 14.47 -9.12 -11.78
CA ARG A 332 15.88 -9.21 -12.22
C ARG A 332 16.25 -7.97 -13.04
N THR A 333 15.51 -7.68 -14.11
CA THR A 333 15.69 -6.47 -14.94
C THR A 333 15.61 -5.21 -14.08
N LEU A 334 14.62 -5.11 -13.19
CA LEU A 334 14.48 -3.99 -12.26
C LEU A 334 15.71 -3.84 -11.35
N SER A 335 16.22 -4.94 -10.78
CA SER A 335 17.38 -4.88 -9.89
C SER A 335 18.66 -4.47 -10.63
N ILE A 336 18.87 -4.95 -11.86
CA ILE A 336 20.00 -4.57 -12.71
C ILE A 336 19.89 -3.08 -13.10
N ALA A 337 18.73 -2.62 -13.58
CA ALA A 337 18.51 -1.22 -13.94
C ALA A 337 18.68 -0.28 -12.72
N LEU A 338 18.24 -0.69 -11.52
CA LEU A 338 18.50 0.05 -10.28
C LEU A 338 19.99 0.04 -9.89
N ASP A 339 20.75 -1.01 -10.22
CA ASP A 339 22.20 -1.06 -9.98
C ASP A 339 22.94 0.01 -10.79
N GLU A 340 22.57 0.14 -12.06
CA GLU A 340 23.13 1.10 -13.01
C GLU A 340 22.70 2.55 -12.73
N LEU A 341 21.42 2.76 -12.37
CA LEU A 341 20.84 4.10 -12.16
C LEU A 341 21.23 4.73 -10.81
N LEU A 342 21.45 3.93 -9.76
CA LEU A 342 21.74 4.45 -8.42
C LEU A 342 23.25 4.65 -8.19
N PRO A 343 23.70 5.79 -7.63
CA PRO A 343 25.13 6.06 -7.43
C PRO A 343 25.89 4.94 -6.71
N ALA A 344 27.08 4.59 -7.19
CA ALA A 344 27.90 3.51 -6.64
C ALA A 344 28.30 3.69 -5.15
N SER A 345 28.16 4.90 -4.61
CA SER A 345 28.24 5.20 -3.17
C SER A 345 26.83 5.44 -2.62
N ARG A 346 26.16 4.37 -2.16
CA ARG A 346 24.78 4.34 -1.69
C ARG A 346 24.61 3.36 -0.53
N THR A 347 23.72 3.67 0.40
CA THR A 347 23.19 2.68 1.36
C THR A 347 22.00 1.98 0.69
N LEU A 348 22.12 0.68 0.42
CA LEU A 348 21.00 -0.15 -0.01
C LEU A 348 20.33 -0.75 1.22
N VAL A 349 19.01 -0.54 1.36
CA VAL A 349 18.20 -1.21 2.39
C VAL A 349 17.06 -1.96 1.68
N VAL A 350 16.82 -3.20 2.11
CA VAL A 350 15.88 -4.12 1.49
C VAL A 350 14.93 -4.63 2.58
N ASP A 351 13.64 -4.38 2.40
CA ASP A 351 12.55 -4.84 3.27
C ASP A 351 12.20 -6.32 2.98
N SER A 352 11.32 -6.92 3.77
CA SER A 352 10.92 -8.32 3.64
C SER A 352 9.81 -8.54 2.62
N GLY A 353 9.91 -9.63 1.86
CA GLY A 353 8.92 -10.04 0.87
C GLY A 353 9.55 -10.85 -0.25
N HIS A 354 8.74 -11.32 -1.20
CA HIS A 354 9.25 -12.10 -2.35
C HIS A 354 10.34 -11.32 -3.11
N PHE A 355 10.20 -9.99 -3.23
CA PHE A 355 11.17 -9.14 -3.90
C PHE A 355 12.57 -9.11 -3.26
N MET A 356 12.71 -9.51 -1.99
CA MET A 356 13.97 -9.40 -1.24
C MET A 356 15.10 -10.28 -1.81
N GLY A 357 14.78 -11.27 -2.64
CA GLY A 357 15.78 -12.16 -3.23
C GLY A 357 16.63 -11.50 -4.33
N TRP A 358 16.05 -10.56 -5.10
CA TRP A 358 16.72 -10.04 -6.30
C TRP A 358 17.79 -8.97 -6.02
N PRO A 359 17.58 -7.95 -5.16
CA PRO A 359 18.61 -6.95 -4.87
C PRO A 359 19.93 -7.53 -4.33
N PRO A 360 19.95 -8.50 -3.37
CA PRO A 360 21.19 -9.11 -2.89
C PRO A 360 21.91 -9.99 -3.93
N MET A 361 21.21 -10.45 -4.97
CA MET A 361 21.79 -11.21 -6.08
C MET A 361 22.33 -10.28 -7.17
N TYR A 362 21.51 -9.35 -7.64
CA TYR A 362 21.75 -8.60 -8.88
C TYR A 362 22.33 -7.19 -8.69
N MET A 363 22.31 -6.61 -7.47
CA MET A 363 22.91 -5.30 -7.21
C MET A 363 24.29 -5.41 -6.58
N ALA A 364 25.23 -4.59 -7.07
CA ALA A 364 26.55 -4.43 -6.47
C ALA A 364 26.44 -3.82 -5.06
N THR A 365 26.86 -4.61 -4.07
CA THR A 365 27.05 -4.16 -2.68
C THR A 365 28.51 -3.78 -2.45
N ARG A 366 28.74 -2.63 -1.81
CA ARG A 366 30.07 -2.12 -1.46
C ARG A 366 30.05 -1.67 -0.01
N THR A 367 31.08 -2.04 0.75
CA THR A 367 31.25 -1.52 2.12
C THR A 367 31.52 -0.02 2.05
N LEU A 368 30.67 0.79 2.70
CA LEU A 368 30.92 2.21 2.96
C LEU A 368 31.68 2.33 4.29
N ASP A 369 32.77 3.13 4.32
CA ASP A 369 33.34 3.56 5.60
C ASP A 369 32.46 4.64 6.23
N CYS A 370 31.46 4.20 6.97
CA CYS A 370 30.45 5.08 7.57
C CYS A 370 30.98 5.97 8.70
N ARG A 371 32.27 5.91 9.07
CA ARG A 371 32.88 6.68 10.17
C ARG A 371 32.94 8.20 9.92
N ARG A 372 32.57 8.70 8.74
CA ARG A 372 32.48 10.15 8.44
C ARG A 372 31.23 10.54 7.62
N PRO A 373 29.99 10.35 8.14
CA PRO A 373 28.78 10.74 7.42
C PRO A 373 28.62 12.27 7.47
N ARG A 374 28.67 12.94 6.31
CA ARG A 374 28.44 14.40 6.20
C ARG A 374 26.93 14.74 6.33
N ARG A 375 26.42 14.63 7.57
CA ARG A 375 25.02 14.75 8.01
C ARG A 375 24.10 13.62 7.55
N TRP A 376 23.80 12.71 8.47
CA TRP A 376 22.53 11.96 8.46
C TRP A 376 21.34 12.94 8.47
N ARG A 377 20.22 12.56 7.83
CA ARG A 377 18.92 13.22 7.99
C ARG A 377 17.83 12.15 8.16
N ALA A 378 16.80 12.49 8.93
CA ALA A 378 15.70 11.56 9.24
C ALA A 378 14.93 10.94 8.05
N PRO A 379 14.87 11.54 6.82
CA PRO A 379 14.21 10.87 5.69
C PRO A 379 14.96 9.66 5.13
N ASP A 380 16.25 9.53 5.41
CA ASP A 380 17.16 8.64 4.67
C ASP A 380 17.15 7.18 5.18
N VAL A 381 16.21 6.83 6.06
CA VAL A 381 16.09 5.50 6.70
C VAL A 381 14.78 4.82 6.31
N ALA A 382 14.75 4.23 5.12
CA ALA A 382 13.85 3.11 4.84
C ALA A 382 14.32 1.88 5.63
N ALA A 383 13.39 1.10 6.19
CA ALA A 383 13.73 -0.01 7.09
C ALA A 383 14.18 -1.28 6.35
N GLY A 384 15.04 -2.05 7.00
CA GLY A 384 15.47 -3.40 6.58
C GLY A 384 15.16 -4.41 7.66
N ALA A 385 13.87 -4.56 7.98
CA ALA A 385 13.37 -5.59 8.91
C ALA A 385 12.95 -6.85 8.12
N ARG A 386 12.95 -8.01 8.77
CA ARG A 386 12.50 -9.28 8.13
C ARG A 386 11.00 -9.54 8.21
N ASP A 387 10.21 -8.60 8.72
CA ASP A 387 8.75 -8.68 8.81
C ASP A 387 8.08 -7.70 7.84
N GLY A 388 7.16 -8.19 7.01
CA GLY A 388 6.69 -7.48 5.80
C GLY A 388 5.86 -6.23 6.06
N GLY A 389 6.51 -5.06 6.06
CA GLY A 389 5.86 -3.74 6.04
C GLY A 389 5.41 -3.32 4.64
N GLN A 390 4.30 -2.58 4.53
CA GLN A 390 3.88 -2.00 3.26
C GLN A 390 4.65 -0.70 2.96
N ALA A 391 5.67 -0.80 2.10
CA ALA A 391 6.35 0.36 1.55
C ALA A 391 5.37 1.27 0.78
N ARG A 392 5.46 2.60 0.99
CA ARG A 392 4.68 3.62 0.27
C ARG A 392 5.60 4.51 -0.58
N PRO A 393 5.22 4.86 -1.82
CA PRO A 393 5.99 5.81 -2.64
C PRO A 393 5.85 7.26 -2.13
N GLN A 394 6.88 8.07 -2.34
CA GLN A 394 6.80 9.53 -2.24
C GLN A 394 7.01 10.18 -3.62
N PRO A 395 6.19 11.17 -4.02
CA PRO A 395 6.42 11.95 -5.24
C PRO A 395 7.45 13.08 -5.02
N PRO A 396 8.15 13.53 -6.09
CA PRO A 396 9.26 14.47 -5.94
C PRO A 396 8.83 15.95 -5.83
N GLY A 397 9.11 16.56 -4.67
CA GLY A 397 9.60 17.94 -4.58
C GLY A 397 8.60 19.10 -4.53
N ARG A 398 8.64 19.85 -3.42
CA ARG A 398 8.43 21.32 -3.40
C ARG A 398 9.48 21.99 -2.50
N ARG A 399 10.02 23.15 -2.93
CA ARG A 399 11.07 23.87 -2.18
C ARG A 399 10.47 24.64 -1.01
N LEU A 400 10.85 24.29 0.22
CA LEU A 400 10.51 25.06 1.43
C LEU A 400 11.17 26.44 1.43
N GLN A 401 10.37 27.49 1.19
CA GLN A 401 10.79 28.87 1.41
C GLN A 401 10.93 29.16 2.91
N ARG A 402 12.06 29.76 3.30
CA ARG A 402 12.32 30.12 4.71
C ARG A 402 11.60 31.42 5.10
N ARG A 403 10.44 31.33 5.76
CA ARG A 403 9.95 32.44 6.60
C ARG A 403 10.78 32.50 7.89
N ARG A 404 11.54 33.59 8.10
CA ARG A 404 12.16 33.90 9.41
C ARG A 404 11.11 34.60 10.29
N LEU A 405 10.74 34.00 11.42
CA LEU A 405 10.06 34.74 12.48
C LEU A 405 11.06 35.68 13.15
N ARG A 406 10.69 36.96 13.33
CA ARG A 406 11.46 37.94 14.11
C ARG A 406 10.78 38.13 15.47
N GLY A 407 11.30 37.48 16.51
CA GLY A 407 11.01 37.90 17.89
C GLY A 407 11.64 39.27 18.17
N ARG A 408 10.95 40.12 18.94
CA ARG A 408 11.49 41.39 19.44
C ARG A 408 12.06 41.18 20.85
N GLY A 409 13.22 41.76 21.13
CA GLY A 409 13.77 41.93 22.47
C GLY A 409 14.56 43.25 22.55
N PRO A 410 14.56 43.97 23.69
CA PRO A 410 15.26 45.24 23.83
C PRO A 410 16.79 45.06 23.96
N PRO A 411 17.61 46.06 23.57
CA PRO A 411 19.06 45.92 23.53
C PRO A 411 19.75 46.29 24.85
N PHE A 412 20.69 45.45 25.30
CA PHE A 412 21.71 45.86 26.29
C PHE A 412 22.86 46.62 25.59
N ARG A 413 23.48 47.58 26.29
CA ARG A 413 24.55 48.44 25.76
C ARG A 413 25.95 48.03 26.26
N ALA A 414 26.81 47.58 25.34
CA ALA A 414 28.28 47.72 25.38
C ALA A 414 28.85 47.26 24.01
N SER A 415 29.93 47.81 23.46
CA SER A 415 30.63 49.09 23.70
C SER A 415 31.24 49.56 22.36
N ARG A 416 31.66 50.83 22.25
CA ARG A 416 32.39 51.33 21.06
C ARG A 416 33.87 50.95 21.15
N GLN A 417 34.45 50.54 20.03
CA GLN A 417 35.66 51.19 19.49
C GLN A 417 35.79 50.90 17.98
N ALA A 418 36.61 51.71 17.29
CA ALA A 418 36.75 51.68 15.83
C ALA A 418 38.19 51.99 15.42
N ASN A 419 38.64 51.38 14.32
CA ASN A 419 39.73 51.76 13.39
C ASN A 419 39.89 50.61 12.37
N GLY A 420 40.36 50.79 11.13
CA GLY A 420 40.66 52.02 10.39
C GLY A 420 41.67 51.77 9.25
N HIS A 421 41.28 52.02 7.98
CA HIS A 421 42.11 52.00 6.74
C HIS A 421 42.66 50.60 6.31
N ARG A 422 42.49 50.08 5.06
CA ARG A 422 42.84 50.52 3.66
C ARG A 422 44.36 50.51 3.36
N PRO A 423 44.83 50.21 2.11
CA PRO A 423 44.10 50.00 0.84
C PRO A 423 44.53 48.79 -0.07
N LEU A 424 43.78 48.62 -1.18
CA LEU A 424 44.07 48.14 -2.58
C LEU A 424 45.49 47.64 -2.99
N PRO A 425 45.64 46.74 -4.01
CA PRO A 425 44.96 46.72 -5.34
C PRO A 425 44.27 45.37 -5.69
N GLY A 426 43.73 45.09 -6.89
CA GLY A 426 43.49 45.85 -8.13
C GLY A 426 42.92 44.95 -9.25
N HIS A 427 42.45 45.53 -10.36
CA HIS A 427 41.74 44.87 -11.49
C HIS A 427 40.35 44.25 -11.14
N GLY A 428 39.35 44.21 -12.03
CA GLY A 428 39.26 44.87 -13.33
C GLY A 428 37.88 44.72 -13.99
N LEU A 429 37.38 45.81 -14.59
CA LEU A 429 36.32 45.93 -15.61
C LEU A 429 34.88 45.40 -15.31
N ARG A 430 33.92 46.36 -15.38
CA ARG A 430 32.50 46.10 -15.70
C ARG A 430 32.32 46.11 -17.23
N ARG A 431 31.32 45.39 -17.78
CA ARG A 431 30.15 45.96 -18.52
C ARG A 431 29.26 44.88 -19.18
N HIS A 432 28.13 45.33 -19.72
CA HIS A 432 27.08 44.54 -20.38
C HIS A 432 27.53 43.80 -21.65
N CYS A 433 26.82 42.70 -21.97
CA CYS A 433 26.46 42.30 -23.34
C CYS A 433 25.06 41.61 -23.35
N PRO A 434 24.37 41.45 -24.49
CA PRO A 434 22.90 41.56 -24.52
C PRO A 434 22.13 40.39 -25.16
N ARG A 435 20.81 40.56 -25.30
CA ARG A 435 19.98 39.81 -26.27
C ARG A 435 20.35 40.21 -27.71
N LEU A 436 20.46 39.23 -28.61
CA LEU A 436 20.23 39.20 -30.07
C LEU A 436 20.90 37.89 -30.59
N TRP A 437 20.52 37.22 -31.69
CA TRP A 437 19.96 37.69 -32.97
C TRP A 437 18.73 36.87 -33.44
N ALA A 438 18.21 37.14 -34.64
CA ALA A 438 17.05 36.43 -35.22
C ALA A 438 17.11 36.35 -36.77
N ARG A 439 16.41 35.32 -37.32
CA ARG A 439 15.82 35.16 -38.68
C ARG A 439 16.54 35.70 -39.94
N GLY A 440 16.68 34.83 -40.94
CA GLY A 440 16.65 35.16 -42.39
C GLY A 440 17.71 34.42 -43.22
N THR A 441 17.52 34.10 -44.51
CA THR A 441 16.34 34.14 -45.41
C THR A 441 16.57 33.24 -46.65
N HIS A 442 15.52 33.04 -47.47
CA HIS A 442 15.50 32.56 -48.88
C HIS A 442 15.15 31.07 -49.15
N GLY A 443 14.04 30.89 -49.88
CA GLY A 443 13.95 29.94 -51.00
C GLY A 443 13.97 30.74 -52.32
N PRO A 444 13.31 30.32 -53.42
CA PRO A 444 12.64 29.04 -53.69
C PRO A 444 13.21 28.35 -54.95
N LYS A 445 12.63 27.21 -55.38
CA LYS A 445 12.62 26.82 -56.80
C LYS A 445 11.47 25.86 -57.13
N THR A 446 10.76 26.17 -58.22
CA THR A 446 9.62 25.41 -58.74
C THR A 446 10.03 24.59 -59.98
N ARG A 447 9.37 23.45 -60.19
CA ARG A 447 9.12 22.82 -61.50
C ARG A 447 8.10 21.69 -61.35
N GLY A 448 7.01 21.74 -62.12
CA GLY A 448 6.21 20.59 -62.52
C GLY A 448 6.24 20.53 -64.07
N PRO A 449 5.18 20.07 -64.75
CA PRO A 449 4.10 19.18 -64.32
C PRO A 449 4.02 17.91 -65.20
N GLY A 450 3.03 17.03 -64.98
CA GLY A 450 2.71 15.92 -65.87
C GLY A 450 1.24 15.49 -65.70
N ALA A 451 0.54 15.17 -66.79
CA ALA A 451 -0.91 14.97 -66.80
C ALA A 451 -1.35 13.72 -67.59
N GLY A 452 -2.55 13.23 -67.27
CA GLY A 452 -3.30 12.18 -67.98
C GLY A 452 -4.42 11.65 -67.06
N SER A 453 -5.70 12.06 -67.21
CA SER A 453 -6.69 11.51 -68.17
C SER A 453 -6.81 9.99 -68.05
N GLY A 454 -7.86 9.43 -67.43
CA GLY A 454 -9.20 9.26 -68.03
C GLY A 454 -9.41 7.74 -68.27
N VAL A 455 -10.61 7.16 -68.35
CA VAL A 455 -12.00 7.65 -68.53
C VAL A 455 -12.98 6.76 -67.70
N ALA A 456 -14.28 7.08 -67.68
CA ALA A 456 -15.40 6.23 -67.17
C ALA A 456 -15.49 4.86 -67.92
N TRP A 457 -16.36 3.88 -67.62
CA TRP A 457 -17.80 3.83 -67.24
C TRP A 457 -18.07 2.60 -66.33
N GLY A 458 -19.22 2.35 -65.66
CA GLY A 458 -20.55 2.97 -65.60
C GLY A 458 -21.42 2.38 -64.46
N ARG A 459 -22.71 2.76 -64.35
CA ARG A 459 -23.73 2.33 -63.33
C ARG A 459 -24.70 1.26 -63.91
N PRO A 460 -25.77 0.75 -63.23
CA PRO A 460 -26.14 0.59 -61.79
C PRO A 460 -26.28 -0.95 -61.49
N PRO A 461 -27.26 -1.58 -60.75
CA PRO A 461 -28.32 -1.14 -59.83
C PRO A 461 -28.46 -1.94 -58.49
N GLN A 462 -29.69 -2.04 -57.97
CA GLN A 462 -30.18 -2.57 -56.68
C GLN A 462 -30.68 -4.04 -56.76
N GLY A 463 -30.92 -4.71 -55.61
CA GLY A 463 -31.83 -5.88 -55.53
C GLY A 463 -31.74 -6.78 -54.27
N ALA A 464 -32.89 -7.17 -53.71
CA ALA A 464 -33.13 -8.22 -52.68
C ALA A 464 -34.33 -9.10 -53.18
N PRO A 465 -34.93 -10.10 -52.46
CA PRO A 465 -34.68 -10.73 -51.14
C PRO A 465 -34.45 -12.28 -51.31
N ASP A 466 -34.93 -13.31 -50.57
CA ASP A 466 -35.85 -13.47 -49.41
C ASP A 466 -35.73 -14.84 -48.68
N ARG A 467 -35.83 -14.83 -47.33
CA ARG A 467 -36.45 -15.84 -46.41
C ARG A 467 -36.01 -17.33 -46.28
N ARG A 468 -36.54 -17.91 -45.18
CA ARG A 468 -36.68 -19.34 -44.72
C ARG A 468 -35.41 -19.98 -44.13
N GLN A 469 -35.36 -20.35 -42.84
CA GLN A 469 -36.12 -21.38 -42.07
C GLN A 469 -35.67 -22.83 -42.34
N ASN A 470 -34.87 -23.41 -41.44
CA ASN A 470 -35.32 -24.49 -40.53
C ASN A 470 -34.28 -24.96 -39.48
N HIS A 471 -34.80 -25.60 -38.43
CA HIS A 471 -34.11 -26.32 -37.33
C HIS A 471 -33.71 -27.77 -37.74
N PRO A 472 -33.12 -28.66 -36.86
CA PRO A 472 -32.62 -28.51 -35.48
C PRO A 472 -31.24 -29.17 -35.13
N ASN A 473 -30.80 -28.98 -33.88
CA ASN A 473 -30.10 -29.94 -32.98
C ASN A 473 -28.65 -30.47 -33.22
N ARG A 474 -27.83 -30.25 -32.17
CA ARG A 474 -26.89 -31.22 -31.49
C ARG A 474 -25.76 -31.88 -32.30
N GLY A 475 -24.52 -31.42 -32.05
CA GLY A 475 -23.28 -32.19 -32.27
C GLY A 475 -22.16 -31.72 -31.34
N ARG A 476 -21.49 -32.64 -30.62
CA ARG A 476 -20.41 -32.32 -29.65
C ARG A 476 -19.06 -32.08 -30.35
N ARG A 477 -18.25 -31.20 -29.75
CA ARG A 477 -16.75 -31.17 -29.73
C ARG A 477 -15.99 -31.50 -31.02
N MET A 478 -15.12 -30.59 -31.44
CA MET A 478 -13.64 -30.72 -31.38
C MET A 478 -12.99 -29.42 -31.91
N ALA A 479 -11.76 -29.12 -31.49
CA ALA A 479 -10.89 -28.19 -32.21
C ALA A 479 -10.12 -28.96 -33.31
N PRO A 480 -9.60 -28.28 -34.35
CA PRO A 480 -8.25 -27.73 -34.22
C PRO A 480 -8.12 -26.30 -34.78
N GLY A 481 -6.92 -25.72 -34.68
CA GLY A 481 -6.61 -24.38 -35.20
C GLY A 481 -5.89 -24.39 -36.54
N GLY A 482 -5.51 -23.18 -36.99
CA GLY A 482 -4.52 -22.96 -38.04
C GLY A 482 -5.07 -22.52 -39.40
N LEU A 483 -4.92 -21.23 -39.71
CA LEU A 483 -4.83 -20.72 -41.08
C LEU A 483 -4.12 -19.35 -41.06
N GLN A 484 -2.83 -19.34 -41.44
CA GLN A 484 -2.13 -18.10 -41.80
C GLN A 484 -2.49 -17.74 -43.25
N GLY A 485 -2.78 -16.47 -43.52
CA GLY A 485 -3.26 -16.01 -44.83
C GLY A 485 -3.13 -14.50 -45.02
N SER A 486 -1.89 -14.07 -45.27
CA SER A 486 -1.44 -12.70 -45.62
C SER A 486 -2.49 -11.66 -46.04
N LEU A 487 -2.45 -10.48 -45.39
CA LEU A 487 -2.65 -9.19 -46.05
C LEU A 487 -1.86 -8.10 -45.30
N THR A 488 -1.20 -7.20 -46.03
CA THR A 488 -0.32 -6.17 -45.47
C THR A 488 -1.02 -4.83 -45.23
N THR A 489 -0.42 -4.02 -44.36
CA THR A 489 -0.63 -2.56 -44.26
C THR A 489 -1.88 -2.07 -43.51
N LYS A 490 -1.81 -2.12 -42.17
CA LYS A 490 -1.94 -0.91 -41.33
C LYS A 490 -1.41 -1.18 -39.92
N MET A 491 -0.44 -0.37 -39.47
CA MET A 491 -0.16 -0.27 -38.03
C MET A 491 -1.24 0.60 -37.39
N THR A 492 -2.36 -0.02 -37.04
CA THR A 492 -3.26 0.54 -36.03
C THR A 492 -2.59 0.38 -34.67
N THR A 493 -2.02 1.47 -34.15
CA THR A 493 -1.63 1.58 -32.74
C THR A 493 -2.84 1.21 -31.89
N THR A 494 -2.76 0.12 -31.12
CA THR A 494 -3.89 -0.37 -30.33
C THR A 494 -4.21 0.61 -29.20
N VAL A 495 -5.14 1.53 -29.44
CA VAL A 495 -5.56 2.53 -28.46
C VAL A 495 -6.11 1.80 -27.25
N ASN A 496 -5.47 2.02 -26.11
CA ASN A 496 -5.85 1.43 -24.83
C ASN A 496 -6.66 2.44 -24.00
N ALA A 497 -7.32 1.96 -22.95
CA ALA A 497 -8.21 2.76 -22.12
C ALA A 497 -7.60 4.06 -21.58
N LEU A 498 -6.31 4.05 -21.21
CA LEU A 498 -5.62 5.24 -20.69
C LEU A 498 -5.35 6.27 -21.79
N SER A 499 -4.85 5.82 -22.95
CA SER A 499 -4.67 6.69 -24.12
C SER A 499 -5.98 7.24 -24.68
N ALA A 500 -7.07 6.49 -24.59
CA ALA A 500 -8.40 6.96 -24.99
C ALA A 500 -8.94 8.01 -24.00
N PHE A 501 -8.79 7.77 -22.69
CA PHE A 501 -9.11 8.76 -21.67
C PHE A 501 -8.31 10.05 -21.87
N ASP A 502 -6.99 9.96 -22.02
CA ASP A 502 -6.10 11.13 -22.21
C ASP A 502 -6.46 11.94 -23.47
N HIS A 503 -6.89 11.27 -24.55
CA HIS A 503 -7.34 11.96 -25.76
C HIS A 503 -8.70 12.64 -25.57
N VAL A 504 -9.71 11.88 -25.13
CA VAL A 504 -11.09 12.37 -25.01
C VAL A 504 -11.21 13.47 -23.94
N THR A 505 -10.46 13.36 -22.84
CA THR A 505 -10.48 14.34 -21.74
C THR A 505 -9.47 15.47 -21.90
N GLU A 506 -8.71 15.54 -23.01
CA GLU A 506 -7.62 16.52 -23.22
C GLU A 506 -6.59 16.50 -22.06
N GLY A 507 -6.15 15.31 -21.65
CA GLY A 507 -5.24 15.09 -20.51
C GLY A 507 -5.89 15.27 -19.13
N GLY A 508 -7.22 15.19 -19.06
CA GLY A 508 -8.01 15.46 -17.86
C GLY A 508 -8.40 16.94 -17.67
N ALA A 509 -8.28 17.77 -18.71
CA ALA A 509 -8.80 19.14 -18.71
C ALA A 509 -10.33 19.20 -18.87
N ARG A 510 -10.94 18.21 -19.54
CA ARG A 510 -12.39 18.00 -19.61
C ARG A 510 -12.83 16.96 -18.57
N GLU A 511 -13.58 17.37 -17.57
CA GLU A 511 -14.22 16.45 -16.63
C GLU A 511 -15.43 15.77 -17.28
N LEU A 512 -15.36 14.46 -17.51
CA LEU A 512 -16.42 13.65 -18.11
C LEU A 512 -16.83 12.51 -17.18
N ARG A 513 -18.14 12.28 -17.06
CA ARG A 513 -18.72 11.17 -16.28
C ARG A 513 -18.69 9.87 -17.07
N CYS A 514 -18.88 8.73 -16.40
CA CYS A 514 -18.72 7.40 -17.01
C CYS A 514 -19.45 7.22 -18.35
N ALA A 515 -20.70 7.67 -18.47
CA ALA A 515 -21.46 7.54 -19.72
C ALA A 515 -20.93 8.44 -20.84
N GLU A 516 -20.64 9.71 -20.53
CA GLU A 516 -20.10 10.70 -21.49
C GLU A 516 -18.76 10.23 -22.04
N LEU A 517 -17.84 9.88 -21.14
CA LEU A 517 -16.52 9.33 -21.48
C LEU A 517 -16.62 8.05 -22.32
N ALA A 518 -17.52 7.11 -21.98
CA ALA A 518 -17.66 5.86 -22.71
C ALA A 518 -18.17 6.08 -24.14
N TYR A 519 -19.18 6.94 -24.33
CA TYR A 519 -19.75 7.20 -25.64
C TYR A 519 -18.88 8.12 -26.51
N GLU A 520 -18.18 9.10 -25.93
CA GLU A 520 -17.17 9.89 -26.66
C GLU A 520 -15.97 9.03 -27.07
N ALA A 521 -15.47 8.15 -26.19
CA ALA A 521 -14.40 7.21 -26.54
C ALA A 521 -14.84 6.20 -27.62
N ALA A 522 -16.10 5.73 -27.61
CA ALA A 522 -16.63 4.88 -28.67
C ALA A 522 -16.74 5.62 -30.02
N ALA A 523 -17.06 6.91 -30.01
CA ALA A 523 -17.17 7.73 -31.21
C ALA A 523 -15.79 8.12 -31.81
N GLN A 524 -14.82 8.48 -30.95
CA GLN A 524 -13.47 8.86 -31.36
C GLN A 524 -12.58 7.64 -31.67
N PHE A 525 -12.84 6.50 -31.04
CA PHE A 525 -12.13 5.23 -31.27
C PHE A 525 -13.11 4.10 -31.62
N PRO A 526 -13.64 4.07 -32.86
CA PRO A 526 -14.59 3.04 -33.30
C PRO A 526 -14.09 1.62 -33.01
N GLY A 527 -14.93 0.84 -32.35
CA GLY A 527 -14.61 -0.53 -31.97
C GLY A 527 -13.78 -0.70 -30.69
N LEU A 528 -13.38 0.36 -29.98
CA LEU A 528 -12.80 0.29 -28.62
C LEU A 528 -13.87 0.01 -27.56
N LEU A 529 -15.01 0.69 -27.66
CA LEU A 529 -16.20 0.56 -26.82
C LEU A 529 -17.45 0.50 -27.70
N PRO A 530 -18.57 -0.07 -27.22
CA PRO A 530 -19.84 -0.02 -27.92
C PRO A 530 -20.38 1.42 -27.96
N THR A 531 -20.92 1.79 -29.10
CA THR A 531 -21.57 3.10 -29.31
C THR A 531 -22.89 3.20 -28.58
N ARG A 532 -23.43 4.43 -28.43
CA ARG A 532 -24.74 4.66 -27.82
C ARG A 532 -25.85 3.86 -28.50
N ALA A 533 -25.86 3.82 -29.84
CA ALA A 533 -26.86 3.08 -30.62
C ALA A 533 -26.79 1.57 -30.40
N GLU A 534 -25.60 0.98 -30.22
CA GLU A 534 -25.44 -0.44 -29.91
C GLU A 534 -25.90 -0.79 -28.48
N ILE A 535 -25.75 0.13 -27.53
CA ILE A 535 -26.27 -0.05 -26.16
C ILE A 535 -27.79 0.14 -26.12
N ASP A 536 -28.35 1.10 -26.87
CA ASP A 536 -29.80 1.26 -26.94
C ASP A 536 -30.47 0.08 -27.68
N ASP A 537 -29.78 -0.57 -28.63
CA ASP A 537 -30.16 -1.86 -29.23
C ASP A 537 -30.10 -3.03 -28.22
N GLU A 538 -29.01 -3.20 -27.47
CA GLU A 538 -28.89 -4.18 -26.36
C GLU A 538 -30.07 -4.06 -25.38
N ARG A 539 -30.53 -2.84 -25.09
CA ARG A 539 -31.64 -2.56 -24.15
C ARG A 539 -33.03 -2.88 -24.69
N THR A 540 -33.18 -3.26 -25.96
CA THR A 540 -34.43 -3.83 -26.49
C THR A 540 -34.55 -5.34 -26.25
N HIS A 541 -33.44 -6.01 -25.91
CA HIS A 541 -33.36 -7.45 -25.71
C HIS A 541 -33.42 -7.82 -24.22
N ARG A 542 -33.92 -9.03 -23.88
CA ARG A 542 -33.83 -9.53 -22.50
C ARG A 542 -32.35 -9.77 -22.16
N GLN A 543 -32.00 -9.75 -20.88
CA GLN A 543 -30.59 -9.85 -20.46
C GLN A 543 -29.88 -11.14 -20.92
N LYS A 544 -30.63 -12.23 -21.17
CA LYS A 544 -30.12 -13.49 -21.73
C LYS A 544 -29.91 -13.50 -23.25
N ASP A 545 -30.61 -12.60 -23.95
CA ASP A 545 -30.64 -12.50 -25.41
C ASP A 545 -29.65 -11.40 -25.91
N LYS A 546 -29.04 -10.64 -24.99
CA LYS A 546 -28.00 -9.64 -25.25
C LYS A 546 -26.67 -10.26 -25.70
N ARG A 547 -25.90 -9.47 -26.45
CA ARG A 547 -24.55 -9.76 -26.98
C ARG A 547 -23.42 -9.59 -25.96
N GLY A 548 -23.64 -8.93 -24.83
CA GLY A 548 -22.62 -8.76 -23.79
C GLY A 548 -21.77 -7.50 -23.93
N LEU A 549 -22.26 -6.46 -24.62
CA LEU A 549 -21.41 -5.33 -25.03
C LEU A 549 -20.90 -4.50 -23.83
N GLU A 550 -21.67 -4.41 -22.75
CA GLU A 550 -21.29 -3.66 -21.55
C GLU A 550 -20.11 -4.31 -20.78
N ILE A 551 -19.75 -5.58 -21.07
CA ILE A 551 -18.51 -6.22 -20.56
C ILE A 551 -17.27 -5.40 -20.95
N ARG A 552 -17.24 -4.90 -22.19
CA ARG A 552 -16.13 -4.09 -22.72
C ARG A 552 -15.99 -2.75 -22.00
N GLN A 553 -17.12 -2.18 -21.57
CA GLN A 553 -17.13 -0.98 -20.73
C GLN A 553 -16.57 -1.30 -19.34
N GLY A 554 -16.96 -2.43 -18.74
CA GLY A 554 -16.39 -2.91 -17.47
C GLY A 554 -14.87 -3.06 -17.52
N GLU A 555 -14.35 -3.68 -18.58
CA GLU A 555 -12.90 -3.85 -18.76
C GLU A 555 -12.18 -2.53 -19.01
N PHE A 556 -12.76 -1.60 -19.79
CA PHE A 556 -12.23 -0.24 -19.96
C PHE A 556 -12.15 0.52 -18.63
N PHE A 557 -13.24 0.53 -17.86
CA PHE A 557 -13.30 1.22 -16.58
C PHE A 557 -12.43 0.56 -15.51
N ALA A 558 -12.24 -0.77 -15.55
CA ALA A 558 -11.29 -1.46 -14.68
C ALA A 558 -9.85 -1.01 -14.92
N HIS A 559 -9.41 -0.95 -16.18
CA HIS A 559 -8.07 -0.43 -16.52
C HIS A 559 -7.91 1.05 -16.14
N LEU A 560 -8.94 1.86 -16.39
CA LEU A 560 -8.93 3.29 -16.09
C LEU A 560 -8.89 3.59 -14.58
N LEU A 561 -9.67 2.85 -13.79
CA LEU A 561 -9.67 2.96 -12.33
C LEU A 561 -8.44 2.30 -11.71
N ALA A 562 -7.74 1.38 -12.39
CA ALA A 562 -6.47 0.81 -11.93
C ALA A 562 -5.30 1.80 -12.01
N ASP A 563 -5.31 2.75 -12.97
CA ASP A 563 -4.39 3.88 -12.99
C ASP A 563 -4.71 4.87 -11.85
N PRO A 564 -3.74 5.30 -11.03
CA PRO A 564 -4.01 6.21 -9.91
C PRO A 564 -4.48 7.58 -10.41
N THR A 565 -3.75 8.19 -11.34
CA THR A 565 -4.02 9.55 -11.82
C THR A 565 -5.41 9.65 -12.46
N ARG A 566 -5.68 8.80 -13.45
CA ARG A 566 -6.91 8.87 -14.25
C ARG A 566 -8.11 8.28 -13.53
N GLY A 567 -7.89 7.28 -12.67
CA GLY A 567 -8.89 6.79 -11.74
C GLY A 567 -9.35 7.87 -10.76
N HIS A 568 -8.43 8.66 -10.20
CA HIS A 568 -8.80 9.82 -9.36
C HIS A 568 -9.48 10.93 -10.17
N GLN A 569 -9.02 11.25 -11.39
CA GLN A 569 -9.68 12.23 -12.26
C GLN A 569 -11.14 11.84 -12.58
N LEU A 570 -11.40 10.58 -12.94
CA LEU A 570 -12.77 10.07 -13.16
C LEU A 570 -13.63 10.17 -11.88
N MET A 571 -13.09 9.81 -10.72
CA MET A 571 -13.82 9.96 -9.45
C MET A 571 -14.05 11.42 -9.07
N GLY A 572 -13.15 12.32 -9.47
CA GLY A 572 -13.33 13.77 -9.41
C GLY A 572 -14.60 14.19 -10.14
N ALA A 573 -14.67 13.90 -11.44
CA ALA A 573 -15.81 14.18 -12.32
C ALA A 573 -17.13 13.51 -11.86
N MET A 574 -17.06 12.25 -11.39
CA MET A 574 -18.23 11.55 -10.85
C MET A 574 -18.75 12.17 -9.54
N GLY A 575 -17.85 12.73 -8.71
CA GLY A 575 -18.20 13.49 -7.50
C GLY A 575 -18.68 14.93 -7.74
N ARG A 576 -18.70 15.43 -8.98
CA ARG A 576 -19.31 16.72 -9.32
C ARG A 576 -20.84 16.66 -9.31
N PRO A 577 -21.55 17.78 -9.00
CA PRO A 577 -22.99 17.87 -9.24
C PRO A 577 -23.37 17.48 -10.66
N LEU A 578 -24.54 16.84 -10.82
CA LEU A 578 -25.15 16.68 -12.14
C LEU A 578 -25.61 18.05 -12.65
N GLN A 579 -25.53 18.29 -13.97
CA GLN A 579 -26.09 19.50 -14.57
C GLN A 579 -27.57 19.69 -14.20
N LYS A 580 -28.36 18.61 -14.22
CA LYS A 580 -29.78 18.61 -13.81
C LYS A 580 -30.02 19.04 -12.34
N SER A 581 -29.01 18.93 -11.48
CA SER A 581 -29.06 19.42 -10.11
C SER A 581 -28.80 20.93 -10.07
N MET A 582 -27.83 21.41 -10.84
CA MET A 582 -27.55 22.85 -11.01
C MET A 582 -28.72 23.60 -11.66
N ASP A 583 -29.36 22.99 -12.67
CA ASP A 583 -30.55 23.52 -13.36
C ASP A 583 -31.72 23.73 -12.40
N ARG A 584 -31.83 22.90 -11.35
CA ARG A 584 -32.89 22.94 -10.33
C ARG A 584 -32.52 23.72 -9.07
N LEU A 585 -31.23 24.02 -8.84
CA LEU A 585 -30.74 24.54 -7.57
C LEU A 585 -31.41 25.84 -7.13
N ARG A 586 -31.60 26.79 -8.06
CA ARG A 586 -32.22 28.09 -7.75
C ARG A 586 -33.69 27.97 -7.34
N ASP A 587 -34.45 27.14 -8.06
CA ASP A 587 -35.86 26.88 -7.78
C ASP A 587 -36.02 26.17 -6.42
N PHE A 588 -35.20 25.15 -6.16
CA PHE A 588 -35.20 24.45 -4.88
C PHE A 588 -34.80 25.36 -3.70
N GLN A 589 -33.79 26.22 -3.86
CA GLN A 589 -33.38 27.17 -2.82
C GLN A 589 -34.50 28.15 -2.43
N GLN A 590 -35.32 28.56 -3.41
CA GLN A 590 -36.47 29.45 -3.23
C GLN A 590 -37.68 28.72 -2.63
N ASN A 591 -38.09 27.60 -3.24
CA ASN A 591 -39.33 26.90 -2.91
C ASN A 591 -39.20 25.94 -1.73
N GLY A 592 -37.99 25.47 -1.42
CA GLY A 592 -37.72 24.46 -0.39
C GLY A 592 -38.22 23.05 -0.73
N TYR A 593 -38.80 22.83 -1.91
CA TYR A 593 -39.33 21.53 -2.34
C TYR A 593 -38.98 21.26 -3.81
N THR A 594 -38.70 20.00 -4.16
CA THR A 594 -38.68 19.58 -5.57
C THR A 594 -39.11 18.13 -5.74
N ASP A 595 -39.91 17.87 -6.78
CA ASP A 595 -40.30 16.53 -7.19
C ASP A 595 -39.40 16.03 -8.33
N LEU A 596 -38.90 14.81 -8.19
CA LEU A 596 -38.02 14.12 -9.12
C LEU A 596 -38.68 12.83 -9.65
N GLY A 597 -39.96 12.58 -9.35
CA GLY A 597 -40.74 11.44 -9.81
C GLY A 597 -40.62 10.24 -8.87
N THR A 598 -39.50 9.52 -8.91
CA THR A 598 -39.23 8.36 -8.03
C THR A 598 -38.59 8.74 -6.68
N ALA A 599 -38.23 10.01 -6.52
CA ALA A 599 -37.83 10.63 -5.25
C ALA A 599 -38.40 12.05 -5.17
N GLU A 600 -38.46 12.60 -3.97
CA GLU A 600 -38.78 14.01 -3.68
C GLU A 600 -37.82 14.52 -2.59
N LEU A 601 -37.58 15.83 -2.56
CA LEU A 601 -36.75 16.49 -1.56
C LEU A 601 -37.49 17.70 -0.97
N GLU A 602 -37.57 17.77 0.35
CA GLU A 602 -38.17 18.88 1.10
C GLU A 602 -37.20 19.42 2.17
N ARG A 603 -36.99 20.75 2.19
CA ARG A 603 -36.16 21.45 3.18
C ARG A 603 -37.01 21.89 4.37
N ARG A 604 -36.93 21.14 5.47
CA ARG A 604 -37.59 21.49 6.74
C ARG A 604 -36.57 22.13 7.67
N GLY A 605 -36.62 23.46 7.78
CA GLY A 605 -35.62 24.23 8.52
C GLY A 605 -34.22 24.05 7.92
N ARG A 606 -33.34 23.36 8.67
CA ARG A 606 -31.94 23.06 8.28
C ARG A 606 -31.72 21.62 7.80
N ILE A 607 -32.78 20.84 7.60
CA ILE A 607 -32.71 19.42 7.24
C ILE A 607 -33.33 19.21 5.85
N GLY A 608 -32.62 18.49 4.98
CA GLY A 608 -33.12 18.06 3.68
C GLY A 608 -33.70 16.64 3.76
N TRP A 609 -35.01 16.53 3.66
CA TRP A 609 -35.75 15.26 3.73
C TRP A 609 -35.93 14.69 2.33
N ILE A 610 -35.21 13.62 2.02
CA ILE A 610 -35.32 12.84 0.79
C ILE A 610 -36.30 11.68 1.04
N THR A 611 -37.45 11.70 0.37
CA THR A 611 -38.40 10.58 0.39
C THR A 611 -38.25 9.75 -0.87
N LEU A 612 -37.95 8.46 -0.73
CA LEU A 612 -37.95 7.47 -1.81
C LEU A 612 -39.40 7.05 -2.11
N LYS A 613 -39.85 7.24 -3.35
CA LYS A 613 -41.24 7.04 -3.79
C LYS A 613 -41.40 6.32 -5.13
N ASN A 614 -40.60 5.30 -5.41
CA ASN A 614 -40.89 4.33 -6.48
C ASN A 614 -41.97 3.33 -5.99
N LEU A 615 -43.19 3.85 -5.76
CA LEU A 615 -44.26 3.19 -4.99
C LEU A 615 -44.74 1.87 -5.61
N ASN A 616 -44.78 1.83 -6.95
CA ASN A 616 -45.25 0.67 -7.72
C ASN A 616 -44.28 -0.53 -7.63
N SER A 617 -43.01 -0.27 -7.30
CA SER A 617 -41.94 -1.27 -7.24
C SER A 617 -41.32 -1.39 -5.83
N LEU A 618 -42.03 -0.92 -4.79
CA LEU A 618 -41.60 -1.02 -3.38
C LEU A 618 -40.22 -0.40 -3.11
N ASN A 619 -39.91 0.74 -3.73
CA ASN A 619 -38.59 1.36 -3.71
C ASN A 619 -37.47 0.39 -4.18
N ALA A 620 -37.74 -0.35 -5.26
CA ALA A 620 -36.70 -0.99 -6.05
C ALA A 620 -35.97 0.03 -6.94
N GLU A 621 -34.70 -0.26 -7.22
CA GLU A 621 -33.74 0.66 -7.82
C GLU A 621 -33.47 0.34 -9.30
N ASP A 622 -33.43 1.40 -10.10
CA ASP A 622 -33.20 1.41 -11.54
C ASP A 622 -32.41 2.67 -11.95
N ASP A 623 -32.02 2.78 -13.22
CA ASP A 623 -31.27 3.90 -13.79
C ASP A 623 -31.91 5.27 -13.49
N ALA A 624 -33.24 5.35 -13.49
CA ALA A 624 -33.98 6.59 -13.28
C ALA A 624 -34.02 6.98 -11.79
N SER A 625 -34.43 6.07 -10.92
CA SER A 625 -34.49 6.28 -9.47
C SER A 625 -33.13 6.58 -8.86
N THR A 626 -32.06 5.93 -9.32
CA THR A 626 -30.68 6.25 -8.89
C THR A 626 -30.28 7.68 -9.28
N LYS A 627 -30.60 8.09 -10.51
CA LYS A 627 -30.26 9.44 -11.02
C LYS A 627 -31.09 10.53 -10.33
N ASN A 628 -32.34 10.24 -10.00
CA ASN A 628 -33.20 11.14 -9.23
C ASN A 628 -32.72 11.26 -7.77
N LEU A 629 -32.29 10.17 -7.15
CA LEU A 629 -31.64 10.22 -5.83
C LEU A 629 -30.31 11.00 -5.87
N GLU A 630 -29.51 10.87 -6.93
CA GLU A 630 -28.29 11.68 -7.11
C GLU A 630 -28.60 13.18 -7.19
N ILE A 631 -29.67 13.58 -7.88
CA ILE A 631 -30.13 14.98 -7.90
C ILE A 631 -30.55 15.46 -6.51
N ALA A 632 -31.29 14.64 -5.75
CA ALA A 632 -31.67 14.98 -4.38
C ALA A 632 -30.44 15.13 -3.45
N VAL A 633 -29.46 14.24 -3.56
CA VAL A 633 -28.19 14.30 -2.80
C VAL A 633 -27.37 15.54 -3.17
N ASP A 634 -27.26 15.87 -4.46
CA ASP A 634 -26.60 17.09 -4.92
C ASP A 634 -27.26 18.34 -4.33
N LEU A 635 -28.59 18.45 -4.38
CA LEU A 635 -29.33 19.59 -3.84
C LEU A 635 -29.19 19.71 -2.32
N VAL A 636 -29.23 18.58 -1.59
CA VAL A 636 -28.94 18.52 -0.15
C VAL A 636 -27.53 19.04 0.16
N LEU A 637 -26.53 18.71 -0.65
CA LEU A 637 -25.15 19.17 -0.47
C LEU A 637 -24.97 20.65 -0.86
N LEU A 638 -25.62 21.11 -1.94
CA LEU A 638 -25.47 22.45 -2.51
C LEU A 638 -26.23 23.57 -1.77
N ASP A 639 -27.43 23.32 -1.20
CA ASP A 639 -28.19 24.38 -0.51
C ASP A 639 -27.49 24.77 0.81
N PRO A 640 -26.99 26.01 0.98
CA PRO A 640 -26.31 26.43 2.20
C PRO A 640 -27.23 26.49 3.44
N GLN A 641 -28.55 26.45 3.26
CA GLN A 641 -29.52 26.38 4.36
C GLN A 641 -29.67 24.96 4.92
N ILE A 642 -29.28 23.93 4.16
CA ILE A 642 -29.31 22.53 4.63
C ILE A 642 -27.97 22.21 5.31
N GLU A 643 -28.03 21.63 6.50
CA GLU A 643 -26.85 21.18 7.26
C GLU A 643 -26.79 19.66 7.40
N ALA A 644 -27.92 18.94 7.31
CA ALA A 644 -28.00 17.49 7.35
C ALA A 644 -29.05 16.94 6.37
N GLY A 645 -28.84 15.73 5.85
CA GLY A 645 -29.81 15.00 5.02
C GLY A 645 -30.52 13.88 5.80
N VAL A 646 -31.77 13.60 5.46
CA VAL A 646 -32.52 12.42 5.93
C VAL A 646 -33.02 11.64 4.72
N LEU A 647 -32.83 10.31 4.70
CA LEU A 647 -33.33 9.40 3.66
C LEU A 647 -34.37 8.44 4.25
N ARG A 648 -35.58 8.39 3.67
CA ARG A 648 -36.68 7.54 4.17
C ARG A 648 -37.59 7.03 3.05
N GLY A 649 -38.28 5.92 3.29
CA GLY A 649 -39.32 5.41 2.39
C GLY A 649 -40.66 6.13 2.52
N ALA A 650 -41.31 6.41 1.39
CA ALA A 650 -42.71 6.83 1.35
C ALA A 650 -43.67 5.72 1.83
N PRO A 651 -44.90 6.06 2.26
CA PRO A 651 -45.99 5.10 2.39
C PRO A 651 -46.32 4.50 1.01
N MET A 652 -46.41 3.17 0.90
CA MET A 652 -46.64 2.49 -0.38
C MET A 652 -48.12 2.52 -0.80
N THR A 653 -48.35 2.56 -2.12
CA THR A 653 -49.68 2.40 -2.75
C THR A 653 -49.99 0.96 -3.17
N HIS A 654 -48.98 0.10 -3.28
CA HIS A 654 -49.15 -1.29 -3.70
C HIS A 654 -50.06 -2.07 -2.72
N PRO A 655 -51.14 -2.76 -3.18
CA PRO A 655 -52.20 -3.28 -2.30
C PRO A 655 -51.76 -4.15 -1.12
N ARG A 656 -50.71 -4.97 -1.28
CA ARG A 656 -50.19 -5.83 -0.18
C ARG A 656 -49.48 -5.06 0.94
N HIS A 657 -49.16 -3.79 0.71
CA HIS A 657 -48.35 -2.94 1.61
C HIS A 657 -48.94 -1.53 1.76
N LEU A 658 -50.22 -1.35 1.43
CA LEU A 658 -50.89 -0.04 1.39
C LEU A 658 -50.70 0.73 2.70
N GLY A 659 -50.18 1.96 2.60
CA GLY A 659 -49.91 2.83 3.75
C GLY A 659 -48.65 2.50 4.56
N ARG A 660 -48.05 1.30 4.39
CA ARG A 660 -46.79 0.96 5.07
C ARG A 660 -45.61 1.66 4.39
N ARG A 661 -44.73 2.26 5.18
CA ARG A 661 -43.43 2.77 4.68
C ARG A 661 -42.46 1.63 4.42
N ILE A 662 -41.77 1.68 3.29
CA ILE A 662 -40.74 0.71 2.89
C ILE A 662 -39.50 1.46 2.43
N PHE A 663 -38.36 1.23 3.07
CA PHE A 663 -37.12 1.92 2.74
C PHE A 663 -36.61 1.58 1.33
N GLY A 664 -36.37 0.29 1.03
CA GLY A 664 -36.04 -0.11 -0.34
C GLY A 664 -35.86 -1.61 -0.55
N SER A 665 -36.25 -2.07 -1.74
CA SER A 665 -36.36 -3.51 -2.08
C SER A 665 -35.23 -4.04 -2.98
N GLY A 666 -34.12 -3.29 -3.10
CA GLY A 666 -32.95 -3.67 -3.88
C GLY A 666 -33.11 -3.36 -5.37
N ILE A 667 -32.35 -4.04 -6.23
CA ILE A 667 -32.38 -3.81 -7.67
C ILE A 667 -33.74 -4.21 -8.28
N ASN A 668 -34.21 -3.45 -9.26
CA ASN A 668 -35.40 -3.77 -10.03
C ASN A 668 -35.14 -5.01 -10.92
N LEU A 669 -35.34 -6.19 -10.35
CA LEU A 669 -35.13 -7.49 -11.02
C LEU A 669 -35.99 -7.69 -12.28
N THR A 670 -37.12 -6.99 -12.40
CA THR A 670 -37.95 -7.00 -13.61
C THR A 670 -37.23 -6.29 -14.76
N ASP A 671 -36.72 -5.09 -14.51
CA ASP A 671 -35.99 -4.33 -15.52
C ASP A 671 -34.58 -4.91 -15.78
N LEU A 672 -33.98 -5.58 -14.80
CA LEU A 672 -32.78 -6.41 -15.03
C LEU A 672 -33.11 -7.61 -15.94
N TYR A 673 -34.19 -8.35 -15.70
CA TYR A 673 -34.62 -9.45 -16.58
C TYR A 673 -34.85 -8.99 -18.02
N HIS A 674 -35.53 -7.86 -18.18
CA HIS A 674 -35.79 -7.21 -19.47
C HIS A 674 -34.59 -6.42 -20.04
N GLY A 675 -33.38 -6.57 -19.49
CA GLY A 675 -32.14 -6.02 -20.06
C GLY A 675 -32.01 -4.49 -20.00
N LYS A 676 -32.86 -3.80 -19.22
CA LYS A 676 -32.92 -2.34 -19.18
C LYS A 676 -31.94 -1.70 -18.22
N ILE A 677 -31.51 -2.38 -17.16
CA ILE A 677 -30.51 -1.87 -16.22
C ILE A 677 -29.16 -1.75 -16.94
N SER A 678 -28.55 -0.56 -16.92
CA SER A 678 -27.22 -0.37 -17.51
C SER A 678 -26.07 -0.64 -16.53
N PHE A 679 -24.98 -1.20 -17.02
CA PHE A 679 -23.72 -1.25 -16.30
C PHE A 679 -23.15 0.16 -16.05
N ILE A 680 -23.07 1.02 -17.08
CA ILE A 680 -22.46 2.36 -16.93
C ILE A 680 -23.40 3.41 -16.36
N GLU A 681 -24.70 3.40 -16.69
CA GLU A 681 -25.65 4.41 -16.20
C GLU A 681 -26.24 4.09 -14.82
N PHE A 682 -26.25 2.81 -14.41
CA PHE A 682 -26.66 2.37 -13.07
C PHE A 682 -25.48 1.77 -12.28
N MET A 683 -24.98 0.56 -12.61
CA MET A 683 -24.09 -0.18 -11.70
C MET A 683 -22.81 0.58 -11.29
N LEU A 684 -22.13 1.22 -12.24
CA LEU A 684 -20.88 1.94 -11.99
C LEU A 684 -21.14 3.38 -11.54
N ALA A 685 -22.10 4.07 -12.17
CA ALA A 685 -22.43 5.46 -11.83
C ALA A 685 -23.07 5.63 -10.45
N ARG A 686 -23.83 4.63 -9.97
CA ARG A 686 -24.39 4.60 -8.60
C ARG A 686 -23.29 4.71 -7.54
N GLU A 687 -22.30 3.83 -7.64
CA GLU A 687 -21.23 3.71 -6.65
C GLU A 687 -20.25 4.90 -6.73
N LEU A 688 -19.84 5.32 -7.92
CA LEU A 688 -18.90 6.43 -8.11
C LEU A 688 -19.55 7.82 -7.95
N GLY A 689 -20.84 7.95 -8.26
CA GLY A 689 -21.64 9.16 -8.14
C GLY A 689 -22.40 9.21 -6.82
N CYS A 690 -23.69 8.86 -6.85
CA CYS A 690 -24.63 9.03 -5.73
C CYS A 690 -24.13 8.50 -4.37
N VAL A 691 -23.66 7.26 -4.32
CA VAL A 691 -23.14 6.63 -3.08
C VAL A 691 -21.87 7.34 -2.59
N SER A 692 -20.94 7.64 -3.52
CA SER A 692 -19.71 8.37 -3.21
C SER A 692 -20.00 9.79 -2.69
N LYS A 693 -20.94 10.52 -3.29
CA LYS A 693 -21.38 11.86 -2.85
C LYS A 693 -22.03 11.85 -1.48
N MET A 694 -22.93 10.89 -1.24
CA MET A 694 -23.57 10.73 0.07
C MET A 694 -22.54 10.42 1.17
N TYR A 695 -21.48 9.68 0.85
CA TYR A 695 -20.41 9.33 1.80
C TYR A 695 -19.34 10.41 1.97
N ARG A 696 -18.88 11.03 0.87
CA ARG A 696 -17.67 11.88 0.78
C ARG A 696 -17.96 13.36 0.55
N GLY A 697 -19.18 13.72 0.20
CA GLY A 697 -19.53 15.03 -0.33
C GLY A 697 -19.06 15.26 -1.77
N LEU A 698 -19.39 16.44 -2.29
CA LEU A 698 -19.03 16.86 -3.64
C LEU A 698 -17.52 17.05 -3.79
N SER A 699 -16.98 16.76 -4.97
CA SER A 699 -15.59 17.06 -5.33
C SER A 699 -15.33 18.58 -5.31
N PRO A 700 -14.13 19.03 -4.87
CA PRO A 700 -13.78 20.45 -4.80
C PRO A 700 -13.77 21.10 -6.19
N GLU A 701 -13.91 22.43 -6.25
CA GLU A 701 -13.91 23.14 -7.53
C GLU A 701 -12.53 23.24 -8.19
N ASP A 702 -11.48 23.46 -7.39
CA ASP A 702 -10.09 23.60 -7.84
C ASP A 702 -9.41 22.22 -8.03
N PRO A 703 -9.07 21.82 -9.28
CA PRO A 703 -8.41 20.54 -9.53
C PRO A 703 -6.99 20.47 -8.96
N SER A 704 -6.36 21.61 -8.63
CA SER A 704 -5.01 21.65 -8.06
C SER A 704 -4.94 21.18 -6.60
N MET A 705 -6.10 20.99 -5.95
CA MET A 705 -6.23 20.29 -4.67
C MET A 705 -6.06 18.77 -4.82
N GLY A 706 -6.25 18.21 -6.03
CA GLY A 706 -5.98 16.81 -6.36
C GLY A 706 -6.78 15.80 -5.52
N ASP A 707 -6.12 14.69 -5.16
CA ASP A 707 -6.70 13.55 -4.43
C ASP A 707 -7.08 13.87 -2.96
N LEU A 708 -6.91 15.13 -2.51
CA LEU A 708 -7.18 15.53 -1.14
C LEU A 708 -8.67 15.48 -0.82
N GLU A 709 -8.99 14.80 0.28
CA GLU A 709 -10.32 14.85 0.92
C GLU A 709 -10.58 16.23 1.60
N GLU A 710 -9.57 17.11 1.59
CA GLU A 710 -9.64 18.51 2.01
C GLU A 710 -10.24 19.37 0.90
N GLY A 711 -11.31 20.11 1.20
CA GLY A 711 -12.04 20.95 0.24
C GLY A 711 -13.34 20.35 -0.30
N ARG A 712 -13.64 19.08 -0.02
CA ARG A 712 -14.96 18.49 -0.34
C ARG A 712 -16.09 19.18 0.44
N MET A 713 -17.23 19.37 -0.22
CA MET A 713 -18.47 19.88 0.37
C MET A 713 -19.31 18.69 0.84
N GLU A 714 -19.18 18.31 2.12
CA GLU A 714 -19.88 17.18 2.73
C GLU A 714 -20.78 17.59 3.90
N LYS A 715 -21.86 16.82 4.11
CA LYS A 715 -22.85 16.96 5.18
C LYS A 715 -23.16 15.55 5.73
N PRO A 716 -23.62 15.42 6.98
CA PRO A 716 -24.09 14.14 7.50
C PRO A 716 -25.43 13.72 6.87
N PHE A 717 -25.63 12.41 6.76
CA PHE A 717 -26.88 11.79 6.31
C PHE A 717 -27.39 10.76 7.33
N LEU A 718 -28.69 10.81 7.61
CA LEU A 718 -29.40 9.84 8.46
C LEU A 718 -30.36 9.00 7.62
N ALA A 719 -30.41 7.69 7.82
CA ALA A 719 -31.44 6.82 7.24
C ALA A 719 -32.51 6.43 8.27
N ALA A 720 -33.76 6.37 7.81
CA ALA A 720 -34.90 5.87 8.58
C ALA A 720 -35.49 4.64 7.87
N VAL A 721 -35.26 3.45 8.43
CA VAL A 721 -35.55 2.15 7.81
C VAL A 721 -36.82 1.53 8.38
N GLU A 722 -37.87 1.55 7.56
CA GLU A 722 -39.15 0.90 7.84
C GLU A 722 -39.35 -0.28 6.88
N ALA A 723 -39.97 -1.35 7.38
CA ALA A 723 -40.16 -2.65 6.73
C ALA A 723 -38.87 -3.42 6.39
N TRP A 724 -38.00 -2.92 5.51
CA TRP A 724 -36.73 -3.56 5.12
C TRP A 724 -35.82 -2.67 4.27
N ALA A 725 -34.53 -2.97 4.30
CA ALA A 725 -33.54 -2.53 3.33
C ALA A 725 -32.86 -3.75 2.69
N ILE A 726 -33.13 -4.00 1.41
CA ILE A 726 -32.66 -5.17 0.65
C ILE A 726 -31.67 -4.73 -0.44
N GLY A 727 -30.64 -5.52 -0.72
CA GLY A 727 -29.77 -5.34 -1.89
C GLY A 727 -29.08 -3.98 -1.91
N GLY A 728 -29.30 -3.18 -2.96
CA GLY A 728 -28.81 -1.81 -3.04
C GLY A 728 -29.31 -0.91 -1.89
N ALA A 729 -30.54 -1.13 -1.40
CA ALA A 729 -31.05 -0.36 -0.28
C ALA A 729 -30.29 -0.62 1.02
N CYS A 730 -29.87 -1.87 1.26
CA CYS A 730 -28.97 -2.21 2.37
C CYS A 730 -27.59 -1.55 2.23
N GLN A 731 -27.14 -1.25 1.00
CA GLN A 731 -25.86 -0.59 0.74
C GLN A 731 -25.88 0.91 1.08
N TRP A 732 -27.03 1.59 0.97
CA TRP A 732 -27.16 3.00 1.41
C TRP A 732 -26.85 3.14 2.91
N LEU A 733 -27.26 2.17 3.74
CA LEU A 733 -27.01 2.19 5.18
C LEU A 733 -25.51 2.22 5.51
N LEU A 734 -24.67 1.59 4.68
CA LEU A 734 -23.23 1.48 4.86
C LEU A 734 -22.45 2.78 4.55
N VAL A 735 -23.14 3.88 4.25
CA VAL A 735 -22.56 5.22 4.02
C VAL A 735 -23.24 6.36 4.82
N MET A 736 -24.20 6.02 5.69
CA MET A 736 -24.86 6.97 6.59
C MET A 736 -23.99 7.32 7.80
N ASP A 737 -24.29 8.42 8.47
CA ASP A 737 -23.76 8.78 9.80
C ASP A 737 -24.59 8.19 10.93
N LEU A 738 -25.90 8.01 10.69
CA LEU A 738 -26.87 7.44 11.63
C LEU A 738 -27.91 6.61 10.87
N VAL A 739 -28.31 5.48 11.44
CA VAL A 739 -29.39 4.62 10.92
C VAL A 739 -30.37 4.31 12.05
N VAL A 740 -31.62 4.78 11.90
CA VAL A 740 -32.75 4.43 12.76
C VAL A 740 -33.57 3.35 12.06
N ALA A 741 -33.94 2.27 12.75
CA ALA A 741 -34.71 1.18 12.16
C ALA A 741 -35.94 0.79 12.98
N GLU A 742 -37.04 0.47 12.29
CA GLU A 742 -38.19 -0.24 12.86
C GLU A 742 -37.70 -1.61 13.37
N LYS A 743 -37.95 -1.93 14.65
CA LYS A 743 -37.62 -3.20 15.33
C LYS A 743 -38.06 -4.45 14.54
N ASN A 744 -39.18 -4.34 13.82
CA ASN A 744 -39.71 -5.40 12.97
C ASN A 744 -39.15 -5.44 11.54
N SER A 745 -38.19 -4.57 11.19
CA SER A 745 -37.55 -4.55 9.88
C SER A 745 -36.39 -5.55 9.75
N TYR A 746 -35.77 -5.61 8.57
CA TYR A 746 -34.58 -6.41 8.32
C TYR A 746 -33.67 -5.84 7.24
N PHE A 747 -32.41 -6.24 7.27
CA PHE A 747 -31.36 -5.89 6.33
C PHE A 747 -30.90 -7.16 5.60
N SER A 748 -30.71 -7.12 4.28
CA SER A 748 -30.18 -8.28 3.54
C SER A 748 -29.46 -7.90 2.25
N LEU A 749 -28.52 -8.77 1.84
CA LEU A 749 -27.82 -8.69 0.56
C LEU A 749 -28.01 -10.02 -0.18
N PRO A 750 -29.11 -10.20 -0.94
CA PRO A 750 -29.41 -11.45 -1.65
C PRO A 750 -28.54 -11.66 -2.91
N ALA A 751 -27.33 -11.10 -2.95
CA ALA A 751 -26.41 -11.03 -4.08
C ALA A 751 -26.19 -12.35 -4.82
N ARG A 752 -26.02 -13.46 -4.08
CA ARG A 752 -25.90 -14.81 -4.64
C ARG A 752 -27.16 -15.27 -5.41
N ASN A 753 -28.33 -14.83 -4.98
CA ASN A 753 -29.62 -15.13 -5.60
C ASN A 753 -29.92 -14.19 -6.77
N GLU A 754 -29.35 -12.98 -6.75
CA GLU A 754 -29.43 -11.98 -7.83
C GLU A 754 -28.39 -12.22 -8.94
N GLY A 755 -27.26 -12.87 -8.62
CA GLY A 755 -26.16 -13.17 -9.54
C GLY A 755 -25.15 -12.02 -9.73
N ILE A 756 -25.19 -10.99 -8.89
CA ILE A 756 -24.37 -9.77 -8.99
C ILE A 756 -23.52 -9.52 -7.74
N ILE A 757 -22.49 -8.69 -7.86
CA ILE A 757 -21.78 -8.09 -6.72
C ILE A 757 -22.67 -6.98 -6.13
N PRO A 758 -22.90 -6.94 -4.79
CA PRO A 758 -23.72 -5.91 -4.17
C PRO A 758 -22.91 -4.63 -3.93
N GLY A 759 -22.57 -3.94 -5.03
CA GLY A 759 -21.86 -2.66 -5.04
C GLY A 759 -20.62 -2.66 -4.14
N CYS A 760 -20.53 -1.67 -3.25
CA CYS A 760 -19.47 -1.57 -2.25
C CYS A 760 -19.73 -2.31 -0.93
N ALA A 761 -20.77 -3.15 -0.78
CA ALA A 761 -20.96 -3.90 0.47
C ALA A 761 -19.78 -4.83 0.83
N PRO A 762 -19.12 -5.55 -0.09
CA PRO A 762 -17.90 -6.32 0.23
C PRO A 762 -16.77 -5.47 0.81
N LEU A 763 -16.67 -4.19 0.42
CA LEU A 763 -15.70 -3.22 0.93
C LEU A 763 -16.09 -2.64 2.29
N ARG A 764 -17.39 -2.50 2.58
CA ARG A 764 -17.92 -1.72 3.72
C ARG A 764 -18.52 -2.57 4.84
N LEU A 765 -19.32 -3.57 4.52
CA LEU A 765 -20.07 -4.40 5.48
C LEU A 765 -19.19 -5.06 6.58
N PRO A 766 -17.97 -5.56 6.29
CA PRO A 766 -17.11 -6.15 7.33
C PRO A 766 -16.72 -5.17 8.46
N ARG A 767 -16.79 -3.85 8.23
CA ARG A 767 -16.49 -2.82 9.24
C ARG A 767 -17.58 -2.71 10.31
N PHE A 768 -18.82 -3.03 9.94
CA PHE A 768 -20.00 -2.94 10.81
C PHE A 768 -20.21 -4.26 11.57
N ILE A 769 -20.38 -5.38 10.85
CA ILE A 769 -20.78 -6.67 11.45
C ILE A 769 -19.64 -7.68 11.58
N GLY A 770 -18.41 -7.29 11.28
CA GLY A 770 -17.26 -8.19 11.24
C GLY A 770 -17.26 -9.14 10.04
N GLU A 771 -16.08 -9.69 9.73
CA GLU A 771 -15.87 -10.42 8.47
C GLU A 771 -16.70 -11.71 8.37
N ARG A 772 -16.91 -12.44 9.48
CA ARG A 772 -17.66 -13.71 9.47
C ARG A 772 -19.13 -13.50 9.14
N ALA A 773 -19.78 -12.50 9.73
CA ALA A 773 -21.18 -12.19 9.42
C ALA A 773 -21.32 -11.54 8.02
N ALA A 774 -20.36 -10.71 7.60
CA ALA A 774 -20.32 -10.17 6.24
C ALA A 774 -20.21 -11.27 5.17
N ARG A 775 -19.33 -12.27 5.38
CA ARG A 775 -19.25 -13.45 4.49
C ARG A 775 -20.55 -14.27 4.47
N GLN A 776 -21.26 -14.40 5.60
CA GLN A 776 -22.59 -15.03 5.64
C GLN A 776 -23.64 -14.23 4.85
N ALA A 777 -23.63 -12.90 4.96
CA ALA A 777 -24.50 -12.03 4.17
C ALA A 777 -24.27 -12.23 2.66
N LEU A 778 -23.01 -12.10 2.24
CA LEU A 778 -22.62 -12.07 0.82
C LEU A 778 -22.71 -13.45 0.14
N PHE A 779 -22.33 -14.53 0.83
CA PHE A 779 -22.21 -15.87 0.21
C PHE A 779 -23.39 -16.80 0.52
N LEU A 780 -24.14 -16.53 1.60
CA LEU A 780 -25.29 -17.35 2.03
C LEU A 780 -26.62 -16.57 2.02
N SER A 781 -26.61 -15.32 1.53
CA SER A 781 -27.79 -14.44 1.51
C SER A 781 -28.42 -14.24 2.90
N ARG A 782 -27.61 -14.25 3.97
CA ARG A 782 -28.10 -14.15 5.36
C ARG A 782 -28.87 -12.83 5.56
N VAL A 783 -30.06 -12.95 6.14
CA VAL A 783 -30.89 -11.84 6.59
C VAL A 783 -30.55 -11.48 8.03
N PHE A 784 -30.45 -10.19 8.33
CA PHE A 784 -30.31 -9.67 9.69
C PHE A 784 -31.61 -8.98 10.08
N ARG A 785 -32.27 -9.47 11.12
CA ARG A 785 -33.41 -8.80 11.74
C ARG A 785 -32.89 -7.57 12.50
N ALA A 786 -33.56 -6.43 12.41
CA ALA A 786 -33.06 -5.19 13.01
C ALA A 786 -32.86 -5.30 14.53
N ASP A 787 -33.72 -6.08 15.21
CA ASP A 787 -33.64 -6.34 16.64
C ASP A 787 -32.55 -7.33 17.08
N SER A 788 -31.90 -8.06 16.15
CA SER A 788 -30.81 -9.00 16.45
C SER A 788 -29.51 -8.28 16.84
N ALA A 789 -28.57 -9.04 17.44
CA ALA A 789 -27.25 -8.52 17.80
C ALA A 789 -26.53 -7.89 16.59
N GLU A 790 -26.52 -8.56 15.43
CA GLU A 790 -25.91 -8.03 14.20
C GLU A 790 -26.77 -6.97 13.50
N GLY A 791 -28.10 -7.00 13.68
CA GLY A 791 -28.98 -5.92 13.21
C GLY A 791 -28.66 -4.59 13.90
N ARG A 792 -28.42 -4.62 15.21
CA ARG A 792 -27.97 -3.49 16.04
C ARG A 792 -26.53 -3.04 15.79
N MET A 793 -25.81 -3.70 14.88
CA MET A 793 -24.53 -3.24 14.34
C MET A 793 -24.68 -2.57 12.97
N LEU A 794 -25.89 -2.57 12.38
CA LEU A 794 -26.27 -1.89 11.14
C LEU A 794 -27.28 -0.75 11.36
N ALA A 795 -27.81 -0.61 12.58
CA ALA A 795 -28.69 0.47 13.00
C ALA A 795 -28.34 0.93 14.42
N ASP A 796 -28.02 2.21 14.57
CA ASP A 796 -27.66 2.85 15.84
C ASP A 796 -28.82 2.84 16.84
N GLN A 797 -30.06 2.96 16.34
CA GLN A 797 -31.27 2.89 17.15
C GLN A 797 -32.32 2.00 16.47
N VAL A 798 -32.90 1.10 17.26
CA VAL A 798 -33.87 0.09 16.82
C VAL A 798 -35.08 0.16 17.73
N LEU A 799 -36.19 0.64 17.20
CA LEU A 799 -37.31 1.24 17.95
C LEU A 799 -38.66 0.66 17.54
N ASP A 800 -39.68 0.81 18.39
CA ASP A 800 -41.06 0.48 18.00
C ASP A 800 -41.63 1.55 17.03
N SER A 801 -42.65 1.18 16.25
CA SER A 801 -42.95 1.87 14.98
C SER A 801 -43.46 3.31 15.15
N ASP A 802 -44.02 3.64 16.30
CA ASP A 802 -44.52 4.96 16.71
C ASP A 802 -43.41 5.90 17.22
N GLU A 803 -42.27 5.37 17.66
CA GLU A 803 -41.10 6.13 18.11
C GLU A 803 -40.21 6.65 16.96
N ILE A 804 -40.37 6.08 15.74
CA ILE A 804 -39.51 6.36 14.59
C ILE A 804 -39.58 7.83 14.16
N GLU A 805 -40.79 8.40 14.03
CA GLU A 805 -40.99 9.77 13.54
C GLU A 805 -40.36 10.83 14.46
N SER A 806 -40.60 10.71 15.77
CA SER A 806 -40.07 11.63 16.77
C SER A 806 -38.56 11.51 16.92
N THR A 807 -38.01 10.28 16.88
CA THR A 807 -36.59 10.02 17.04
C THR A 807 -35.78 10.44 15.80
N VAL A 808 -36.26 10.13 14.60
CA VAL A 808 -35.62 10.57 13.34
C VAL A 808 -35.55 12.10 13.27
N ARG A 809 -36.61 12.79 13.69
CA ARG A 809 -36.64 14.25 13.77
C ARG A 809 -35.64 14.81 14.79
N ARG A 810 -35.66 14.29 16.02
CA ARG A 810 -34.73 14.68 17.09
C ARG A 810 -33.27 14.49 16.67
N LEU A 811 -32.91 13.35 16.11
CA LEU A 811 -31.54 13.06 15.67
C LEU A 811 -31.10 13.95 14.51
N ALA A 812 -32.00 14.23 13.57
CA ALA A 812 -31.72 15.17 12.48
C ALA A 812 -31.55 16.62 12.99
N GLU A 813 -32.27 17.02 14.04
CA GLU A 813 -32.08 18.30 14.72
C GLU A 813 -30.75 18.34 15.48
N GLU A 814 -30.39 17.27 16.20
CA GLU A 814 -29.09 17.10 16.89
C GLU A 814 -27.89 17.17 15.93
N LEU A 815 -27.99 16.58 14.73
CA LEU A 815 -26.97 16.73 13.66
C LEU A 815 -26.76 18.18 13.20
N THR A 816 -27.71 19.09 13.49
CA THR A 816 -27.60 20.53 13.21
C THR A 816 -27.29 21.36 14.47
N ALA A 817 -26.98 20.75 15.60
CA ALA A 817 -26.67 21.49 16.84
C ALA A 817 -25.39 22.34 16.71
N PRO A 818 -25.25 23.43 17.52
CA PRO A 818 -24.02 24.23 17.55
C PRO A 818 -22.79 23.37 17.88
N GLY A 819 -21.72 23.51 17.09
CA GLY A 819 -20.49 22.72 17.20
C GLY A 819 -20.03 22.03 15.91
N ARG A 820 -20.86 22.08 14.85
CA ARG A 820 -20.71 21.46 13.51
C ARG A 820 -19.28 21.31 12.94
N THR A 821 -18.36 22.24 13.22
CA THR A 821 -16.96 22.17 12.78
C THR A 821 -16.24 20.90 13.23
N SER A 822 -16.50 20.41 14.46
CA SER A 822 -15.93 19.14 14.92
C SER A 822 -16.60 17.94 14.27
N LEU A 823 -17.92 17.97 14.06
CA LEU A 823 -18.68 16.88 13.43
C LEU A 823 -18.19 16.58 12.01
N ILE A 824 -18.08 17.60 11.15
CA ILE A 824 -17.61 17.41 9.77
C ILE A 824 -16.14 16.98 9.73
N ALA A 825 -15.28 17.54 10.60
CA ALA A 825 -13.89 17.12 10.71
C ALA A 825 -13.74 15.67 11.18
N ASN A 826 -14.56 15.23 12.15
CA ASN A 826 -14.58 13.86 12.66
C ASN A 826 -15.12 12.87 11.62
N ARG A 827 -16.23 13.18 10.95
CA ARG A 827 -16.76 12.41 9.81
C ARG A 827 -15.68 12.18 8.75
N ARG A 828 -15.00 13.25 8.34
CA ARG A 828 -13.88 13.19 7.39
C ARG A 828 -12.70 12.36 7.91
N ALA A 829 -12.31 12.51 9.17
CA ALA A 829 -11.20 11.76 9.77
C ALA A 829 -11.48 10.25 9.86
N VAL A 830 -12.67 9.86 10.33
CA VAL A 830 -13.13 8.46 10.34
C VAL A 830 -13.16 7.90 8.92
N ARG A 831 -13.72 8.65 7.96
CA ARG A 831 -13.81 8.26 6.56
C ARG A 831 -12.45 8.08 5.89
N ILE A 832 -11.48 8.96 6.16
CA ILE A 832 -10.09 8.83 5.68
C ILE A 832 -9.42 7.58 6.27
N ALA A 833 -9.65 7.27 7.54
CA ALA A 833 -9.09 6.09 8.19
C ALA A 833 -9.71 4.76 7.70
N SER A 834 -11.04 4.72 7.55
CA SER A 834 -11.79 3.51 7.19
C SER A 834 -11.85 3.23 5.69
N GLU A 835 -11.82 4.26 4.83
CA GLU A 835 -11.88 4.12 3.38
C GLU A 835 -11.14 5.24 2.65
N PRO A 836 -9.79 5.20 2.60
CA PRO A 836 -8.99 6.08 1.76
C PRO A 836 -9.50 6.09 0.31
N LEU A 837 -9.44 7.24 -0.36
CA LEU A 837 -9.93 7.39 -1.74
C LEU A 837 -9.29 6.37 -2.71
N ASP A 838 -8.00 6.10 -2.53
CA ASP A 838 -7.26 5.11 -3.32
C ASP A 838 -7.66 3.64 -3.03
N LEU A 839 -8.14 3.32 -1.81
CA LEU A 839 -8.70 1.99 -1.51
C LEU A 839 -10.04 1.80 -2.22
N PHE A 840 -10.89 2.83 -2.18
CA PHE A 840 -12.14 2.85 -2.93
C PHE A 840 -11.89 2.76 -4.45
N ARG A 841 -10.93 3.55 -4.98
CA ARG A 841 -10.48 3.48 -6.39
C ARG A 841 -10.11 2.05 -6.81
N ARG A 842 -9.23 1.39 -6.06
CA ARG A 842 -8.76 0.03 -6.36
C ARG A 842 -9.86 -1.03 -6.24
N TYR A 843 -10.75 -0.90 -5.25
CA TYR A 843 -11.94 -1.74 -5.18
C TYR A 843 -12.86 -1.56 -6.41
N MET A 844 -13.10 -0.31 -6.81
CA MET A 844 -13.95 0.02 -7.95
C MET A 844 -13.36 -0.44 -9.29
N ALA A 845 -12.03 -0.52 -9.42
CA ALA A 845 -11.37 -1.15 -10.57
C ALA A 845 -11.73 -2.64 -10.70
N SER A 846 -11.63 -3.41 -9.61
CA SER A 846 -12.04 -4.83 -9.59
C SER A 846 -13.55 -4.99 -9.80
N TYR A 847 -14.37 -4.15 -9.15
CA TYR A 847 -15.82 -4.15 -9.31
C TYR A 847 -16.24 -3.89 -10.76
N ALA A 848 -15.59 -2.95 -11.46
CA ALA A 848 -15.94 -2.63 -12.84
C ALA A 848 -15.79 -3.83 -13.80
N ALA A 849 -14.71 -4.60 -13.68
CA ALA A 849 -14.52 -5.82 -14.48
C ALA A 849 -15.50 -6.93 -14.06
N GLU A 850 -15.54 -7.26 -12.76
CA GLU A 850 -16.26 -8.44 -12.28
C GLU A 850 -17.78 -8.25 -12.28
N GLN A 851 -18.30 -7.06 -11.98
CA GLN A 851 -19.74 -6.78 -12.05
C GLN A 851 -20.26 -6.85 -13.49
N ALA A 852 -19.48 -6.35 -14.46
CA ALA A 852 -19.84 -6.45 -15.87
C ALA A 852 -19.85 -7.91 -16.35
N ARG A 853 -18.95 -8.76 -15.84
CA ARG A 853 -18.96 -10.21 -16.10
C ARG A 853 -20.12 -10.92 -15.41
N CYS A 854 -20.44 -10.57 -14.17
CA CYS A 854 -21.61 -11.08 -13.43
C CYS A 854 -22.92 -10.81 -14.18
N LEU A 855 -23.10 -9.58 -14.70
CA LEU A 855 -24.30 -9.12 -15.43
C LEU A 855 -24.68 -9.99 -16.64
N TYR A 856 -23.73 -10.69 -17.26
CA TYR A 856 -23.97 -11.57 -18.40
C TYR A 856 -23.57 -13.03 -18.10
N SER A 857 -23.37 -13.37 -16.83
CA SER A 857 -23.01 -14.74 -16.44
C SER A 857 -24.19 -15.69 -16.63
N PRO A 858 -23.97 -16.94 -17.08
CA PRO A 858 -25.03 -17.95 -17.16
C PRO A 858 -25.75 -18.16 -15.82
N ALA A 859 -25.02 -18.06 -14.70
CA ALA A 859 -25.59 -18.20 -13.35
C ALA A 859 -26.59 -17.08 -13.00
N LEU A 860 -26.35 -15.84 -13.43
CA LEU A 860 -27.32 -14.74 -13.29
C LEU A 860 -28.54 -14.98 -14.19
N ILE A 861 -28.34 -15.42 -15.42
CA ILE A 861 -29.42 -15.73 -16.37
C ILE A 861 -30.31 -16.85 -15.81
N ASP A 862 -29.72 -17.94 -15.32
CA ASP A 862 -30.42 -19.06 -14.67
C ASP A 862 -31.17 -18.62 -13.41
N ASN A 863 -30.61 -17.70 -12.62
CA ASN A 863 -31.29 -17.11 -11.47
C ASN A 863 -32.51 -16.29 -11.89
N LEU A 864 -32.37 -15.40 -12.88
CA LEU A 864 -33.47 -14.56 -13.35
C LEU A 864 -34.58 -15.37 -14.01
N GLU A 865 -34.27 -16.34 -14.88
CA GLU A 865 -35.29 -17.20 -15.50
C GLU A 865 -36.04 -18.04 -14.44
N ARG A 866 -35.34 -18.63 -13.45
CA ARG A 866 -36.00 -19.34 -12.33
C ARG A 866 -36.91 -18.43 -11.51
N ASN A 867 -36.44 -17.24 -11.15
CA ASN A 867 -37.22 -16.26 -10.39
C ASN A 867 -38.41 -15.71 -11.19
N TRP A 868 -38.28 -15.58 -12.52
CA TRP A 868 -39.34 -15.08 -13.39
C TRP A 868 -40.42 -16.14 -13.64
N VAL A 869 -40.03 -17.39 -13.90
CA VAL A 869 -40.95 -18.53 -14.00
C VAL A 869 -41.72 -18.74 -12.69
N ALA A 870 -41.05 -18.63 -11.53
CA ALA A 870 -41.72 -18.73 -10.22
C ALA A 870 -42.68 -17.56 -9.90
N ARG A 871 -42.55 -16.42 -10.60
CA ARG A 871 -43.46 -15.26 -10.49
C ARG A 871 -44.61 -15.28 -11.50
N SER A 872 -44.50 -16.07 -12.56
CA SER A 872 -45.49 -16.14 -13.63
C SER A 872 -46.49 -17.27 -13.33
N PRO A 873 -47.76 -16.97 -13.00
CA PRO A 873 -48.75 -18.04 -12.80
C PRO A 873 -48.95 -18.81 -14.11
N GLN A 874 -48.91 -20.14 -14.04
CA GLN A 874 -49.22 -20.98 -15.19
C GLN A 874 -50.69 -20.76 -15.56
N LEU A 875 -50.95 -20.35 -16.81
CA LEU A 875 -52.27 -20.44 -17.40
C LEU A 875 -52.72 -21.92 -17.35
N PRO A 876 -53.96 -22.22 -16.94
CA PRO A 876 -54.43 -23.58 -16.80
C PRO A 876 -54.43 -24.28 -18.16
N ILE A 877 -53.69 -25.38 -18.27
CA ILE A 877 -53.76 -26.25 -19.45
C ILE A 877 -55.14 -26.92 -19.43
N GLU A 878 -55.97 -26.63 -20.42
CA GLU A 878 -57.25 -27.31 -20.61
C GLU A 878 -57.00 -28.81 -20.82
N ARG A 879 -57.34 -29.61 -19.81
CA ARG A 879 -57.43 -31.06 -19.95
C ARG A 879 -58.75 -31.39 -20.63
N GLY A 880 -58.69 -31.68 -21.93
CA GLY A 880 -59.83 -32.26 -22.63
C GLY A 880 -60.26 -33.57 -21.98
N ILE A 881 -61.50 -33.59 -21.49
CA ILE A 881 -62.28 -34.79 -21.21
C ILE A 881 -63.57 -34.57 -21.99
N GLY A 882 -63.83 -35.44 -22.97
CA GLY A 882 -64.78 -35.12 -24.05
C GLY A 882 -66.16 -35.77 -23.91
N THR A 883 -67.06 -35.24 -24.72
CA THR A 883 -68.12 -35.97 -25.45
C THR A 883 -68.18 -35.39 -26.84
#